data_AF-A0A8C5KIH7-F1
#
_entry.id   AF-A0A8C5KIH7-F1
#
_cell.length_a   1.000
_cell.length_b   1.000
_cell.length_c   1.000
_cell.angle_alpha   90.00
_cell.angle_beta   90.00
_cell.angle_gamma   90.00
#
_symmetry.space_group_name_H-M   'P 1'
#
loop_
_entity.id
_entity.type
_entity.pdbx_description
1 polymer ?
#
loop_
_entity_poly.entity_id
_entity_poly.type
_entity_poly.pdbx_seq_one_letter_code
_entity_poly.pdbx_strand_id
1 'polypeptide(L)'
;MTLPLLPGNSFNRKIGKEKFHKSQHWGFCNNVMMLTSEEKPGIGGQPLYGQKIKPQTSPFPQGDGCNAPSWAAFDKQVLCFDAYLEDELPDKREEDYRIRYYKIYFYIEDGTIQVDEPEVYNSGLLPGTTIRRHRIPLPPPDDDLFYNVYHFNINIDVVFYGRKFKIYDCDAFTKNFLKKIGTKLNPPGVCPIDPYTKMRRETLEFVNPFRPYQSLDTFKQFLQYDGKVLRFYCLWDDTNSLFGDRREFILHYFLCDDTIEIREVLPDNSGRDALTSFLRRGKVPKYGAPGIYQPGQITDRAVLNVYCGLSQWRSDGYMLDKYELGKINQEFYTDKDLSIGATINVWGRKVLLCDCDEYTKTYYKTKYGIENFTAISCKPPPLPKIERKYPPYNGFGSEEDSLRSCIGLKPTPHRKNFKKFLELDSYGYKSNILRYFAKLVTDKCADEDRLFVIAYYLSDDTISVFEPIEINSGNTGGMFLKRSRVKRPGQEVFKSELSEYIQSEELYVGTTLNVNGYLFRLLNADEYTLKYMENNTDRFPFSNFELAIKKLEKEKYKSREIKQVFAAADSEHTEVVPYSTYRDILLDITAGKLIEQELITIARHYRAPENTESDVNFLIAQAHEKFKKNMYENFDVFIFNCMYEDRAKKGVLPTKDIRRMCKSSRLPLSDDLLDELLTKFEDNEHQIDYVTFFSILNWRMNPTPEIQSPPYLKERCEDIWVGMPSPIPVKYVRYMDLVKDVYGLEEEPW
;
A
#
# COMPACT_ATOMS: atom_id res chain seq x y z
N MET A 1 -5.19 -45.73 -110.03
CA MET A 1 -5.23 -46.41 -111.34
C MET A 1 -5.58 -45.39 -112.41
N THR A 2 -4.72 -45.20 -113.41
CA THR A 2 -4.94 -44.25 -114.51
C THR A 2 -5.51 -44.99 -115.71
N LEU A 3 -6.77 -44.73 -116.07
CA LEU A 3 -7.38 -45.29 -117.28
C LEU A 3 -6.80 -44.57 -118.52
N PRO A 4 -6.50 -45.30 -119.62
CA PRO A 4 -6.03 -44.69 -120.85
C PRO A 4 -7.14 -43.83 -121.50
N LEU A 5 -6.75 -42.66 -122.03
CA LEU A 5 -7.62 -41.66 -122.68
C LEU A 5 -8.08 -42.12 -124.08
N LEU A 6 -8.61 -43.34 -124.19
CA LEU A 6 -9.24 -43.86 -125.38
C LEU A 6 -10.73 -43.45 -125.42
N PRO A 7 -11.31 -43.15 -126.59
CA PRO A 7 -12.75 -42.92 -126.71
C PRO A 7 -13.51 -44.14 -126.16
N GLY A 8 -14.38 -43.92 -125.17
CA GLY A 8 -15.11 -44.96 -124.42
C GLY A 8 -14.74 -45.05 -122.93
N ASN A 9 -13.52 -44.66 -122.55
CA ASN A 9 -13.05 -44.67 -121.15
C ASN A 9 -13.24 -43.31 -120.44
N SER A 10 -14.12 -42.46 -120.95
CA SER A 10 -14.40 -41.14 -120.37
C SER A 10 -15.90 -40.95 -120.13
N PHE A 11 -16.25 -40.54 -118.91
CA PHE A 11 -17.62 -40.18 -118.57
C PHE A 11 -17.94 -38.77 -119.11
N ASN A 12 -19.11 -38.61 -119.73
CA ASN A 12 -19.53 -37.30 -120.22
C ASN A 12 -19.93 -36.38 -119.06
N ARG A 13 -18.99 -35.54 -118.60
CA ARG A 13 -19.17 -34.57 -117.52
C ARG A 13 -20.09 -33.38 -117.87
N LYS A 14 -20.78 -33.38 -119.02
CA LYS A 14 -21.70 -32.32 -119.44
C LYS A 14 -23.16 -32.55 -119.03
N ILE A 15 -23.51 -33.76 -118.58
CA ILE A 15 -24.87 -34.08 -118.13
C ILE A 15 -25.14 -33.38 -116.79
N GLY A 16 -26.20 -32.55 -116.73
CA GLY A 16 -26.60 -31.80 -115.53
C GLY A 16 -25.89 -30.46 -115.30
N LYS A 17 -25.08 -29.98 -116.25
CA LYS A 17 -24.45 -28.64 -116.15
C LYS A 17 -25.36 -27.55 -116.68
N GLU A 18 -25.52 -26.49 -115.90
CA GLU A 18 -26.32 -25.31 -116.27
C GLU A 18 -25.47 -24.11 -116.75
N LYS A 19 -24.17 -24.09 -116.42
CA LYS A 19 -23.24 -22.99 -116.74
C LYS A 19 -22.26 -23.40 -117.83
N PHE A 20 -22.35 -22.76 -119.00
CA PHE A 20 -21.45 -22.97 -120.16
C PHE A 20 -20.73 -21.69 -120.63
N HIS A 21 -20.71 -20.64 -119.81
CA HIS A 21 -20.02 -19.41 -120.17
C HIS A 21 -18.50 -19.66 -120.34
N LYS A 22 -17.92 -19.02 -121.37
CA LYS A 22 -16.48 -19.02 -121.61
C LYS A 22 -15.84 -17.86 -120.85
N SER A 23 -14.73 -18.13 -120.18
CA SER A 23 -13.86 -17.11 -119.62
C SER A 23 -13.12 -16.36 -120.74
N GLN A 24 -13.03 -15.04 -120.60
CA GLN A 24 -12.25 -14.19 -121.50
C GLN A 24 -10.76 -14.27 -121.11
N HIS A 25 -10.05 -15.22 -121.72
CA HIS A 25 -8.59 -15.35 -121.58
C HIS A 25 -7.83 -14.32 -122.43
N TRP A 26 -8.37 -14.01 -123.61
CA TRP A 26 -7.82 -13.05 -124.55
C TRP A 26 -8.66 -11.77 -124.50
N GLY A 27 -7.98 -10.62 -124.46
CA GLY A 27 -8.60 -9.31 -124.40
C GLY A 27 -7.68 -8.23 -124.96
N PHE A 28 -8.19 -7.00 -124.98
CA PHE A 28 -7.41 -5.82 -125.37
C PHE A 28 -7.07 -5.01 -124.11
N CYS A 29 -5.78 -4.78 -123.86
CA CYS A 29 -5.32 -3.79 -122.90
C CYS A 29 -4.58 -2.70 -123.70
N ASN A 30 -5.00 -1.44 -123.56
CA ASN A 30 -4.45 -0.31 -124.32
C ASN A 30 -4.39 -0.57 -125.84
N ASN A 31 -5.47 -1.10 -126.42
CA ASN A 31 -5.62 -1.47 -127.84
C ASN A 31 -4.66 -2.54 -128.40
N VAL A 32 -3.88 -3.21 -127.56
CA VAL A 32 -3.06 -4.36 -127.97
C VAL A 32 -3.77 -5.65 -127.54
N MET A 33 -3.92 -6.59 -128.48
CA MET A 33 -4.48 -7.91 -128.16
C MET A 33 -3.42 -8.69 -127.37
N MET A 34 -3.73 -9.01 -126.12
CA MET A 34 -2.86 -9.77 -125.25
C MET A 34 -3.64 -10.76 -124.40
N LEU A 35 -2.97 -11.83 -124.00
CA LEU A 35 -3.51 -12.80 -123.05
C LEU A 35 -3.67 -12.09 -121.70
N THR A 36 -4.91 -11.78 -121.32
CA THR A 36 -5.21 -10.93 -120.15
C THR A 36 -5.09 -11.70 -118.84
N SER A 37 -5.33 -13.02 -118.84
CA SER A 37 -5.12 -13.87 -117.65
C SER A 37 -5.10 -15.36 -118.01
N GLU A 38 -4.01 -16.04 -117.65
CA GLU A 38 -3.88 -17.51 -117.68
C GLU A 38 -4.66 -18.21 -116.54
N GLU A 39 -5.04 -17.46 -115.52
CA GLU A 39 -5.54 -17.98 -114.24
C GLU A 39 -7.06 -18.12 -114.20
N LYS A 40 -7.79 -17.60 -115.21
CA LYS A 40 -9.26 -17.71 -115.25
C LYS A 40 -9.68 -19.18 -115.45
N PRO A 41 -10.72 -19.67 -114.75
CA PRO A 41 -11.18 -21.06 -114.92
C PRO A 41 -11.74 -21.29 -116.33
N GLY A 42 -11.79 -22.55 -116.76
CA GLY A 42 -12.38 -22.94 -118.05
C GLY A 42 -13.91 -22.79 -118.10
N ILE A 43 -14.52 -23.46 -119.08
CA ILE A 43 -15.96 -23.35 -119.37
C ILE A 43 -16.80 -23.68 -118.13
N GLY A 44 -17.70 -22.76 -117.76
CA GLY A 44 -18.61 -22.94 -116.63
C GLY A 44 -17.97 -22.79 -115.25
N GLY A 45 -16.77 -22.19 -115.17
CA GLY A 45 -16.08 -21.95 -113.90
C GLY A 45 -15.30 -23.14 -113.34
N GLN A 46 -15.16 -24.23 -114.11
CA GLN A 46 -14.33 -25.37 -113.72
C GLN A 46 -12.90 -25.23 -114.26
N PRO A 47 -11.85 -25.47 -113.45
CA PRO A 47 -10.47 -25.45 -113.92
C PRO A 47 -10.25 -26.49 -115.03
N LEU A 48 -9.41 -26.14 -116.01
CA LEU A 48 -8.99 -27.09 -117.04
C LEU A 48 -8.07 -28.16 -116.43
N TYR A 49 -8.05 -29.35 -117.04
CA TYR A 49 -7.20 -30.44 -116.59
C TYR A 49 -5.72 -30.05 -116.73
N GLY A 50 -4.99 -29.97 -115.61
CA GLY A 50 -3.60 -29.48 -115.56
C GLY A 50 -3.43 -28.00 -115.25
N GLN A 51 -4.51 -27.21 -115.13
CA GLN A 51 -4.44 -25.80 -114.77
C GLN A 51 -4.24 -25.64 -113.24
N LYS A 52 -3.09 -25.07 -112.84
CA LYS A 52 -2.82 -24.68 -111.45
C LYS A 52 -3.37 -23.27 -111.23
N ILE A 53 -4.51 -23.15 -110.55
CA ILE A 53 -5.00 -21.85 -110.09
C ILE A 53 -4.09 -21.41 -108.94
N LYS A 54 -3.50 -20.21 -109.02
CA LYS A 54 -2.78 -19.61 -107.89
C LYS A 54 -3.81 -19.07 -106.89
N PRO A 55 -3.99 -19.67 -105.70
CA PRO A 55 -4.93 -19.12 -104.73
C PRO A 55 -4.36 -17.80 -104.17
N GLN A 56 -5.07 -16.69 -104.35
CA GLN A 56 -4.67 -15.39 -103.79
C GLN A 56 -4.88 -15.29 -102.28
N THR A 57 -5.56 -16.24 -101.65
CA THR A 57 -5.85 -16.25 -100.20
C THR A 57 -5.53 -17.62 -99.60
N SER A 58 -5.32 -17.64 -98.29
CA SER A 58 -5.05 -18.87 -97.54
C SER A 58 -6.21 -19.87 -97.67
N PRO A 59 -5.95 -21.11 -98.12
CA PRO A 59 -7.00 -22.12 -98.24
C PRO A 59 -7.30 -22.72 -96.85
N PHE A 60 -8.51 -22.47 -96.34
CA PHE A 60 -9.02 -23.10 -95.13
C PHE A 60 -9.93 -24.29 -95.48
N PRO A 61 -9.87 -25.41 -94.74
CA PRO A 61 -10.79 -26.53 -94.97
C PRO A 61 -12.23 -26.10 -94.71
N GLN A 62 -13.16 -26.49 -95.59
CA GLN A 62 -14.59 -26.26 -95.40
C GLN A 62 -15.09 -27.16 -94.25
N GLY A 63 -15.59 -26.55 -93.18
CA GLY A 63 -16.28 -27.26 -92.10
C GLY A 63 -17.78 -27.38 -92.36
N ASP A 64 -18.46 -28.20 -91.56
CA ASP A 64 -19.93 -28.32 -91.60
C ASP A 64 -20.57 -27.03 -91.04
N GLY A 65 -20.92 -26.08 -91.92
CA GLY A 65 -21.51 -24.79 -91.52
C GLY A 65 -21.77 -23.82 -92.67
N CYS A 66 -22.32 -22.65 -92.34
CA CYS A 66 -22.61 -21.59 -93.31
C CYS A 66 -21.29 -20.94 -93.76
N ASN A 67 -21.02 -20.94 -95.08
CA ASN A 67 -19.80 -20.40 -95.69
C ASN A 67 -19.72 -18.87 -95.60
N ALA A 68 -19.38 -18.35 -94.43
CA ALA A 68 -19.07 -16.93 -94.25
C ALA A 68 -17.72 -16.59 -94.91
N PRO A 69 -17.55 -15.37 -95.48
CA PRO A 69 -16.28 -14.94 -96.04
C PRO A 69 -15.20 -14.82 -94.94
N SER A 70 -13.92 -15.00 -95.29
CA SER A 70 -12.81 -15.05 -94.33
C SER A 70 -12.73 -13.85 -93.39
N TRP A 71 -12.98 -12.64 -93.91
CA TRP A 71 -12.96 -11.40 -93.14
C TRP A 71 -14.05 -11.34 -92.06
N ALA A 72 -15.18 -12.01 -92.25
CA ALA A 72 -16.26 -12.08 -91.26
C ALA A 72 -16.10 -13.29 -90.33
N ALA A 73 -15.63 -14.42 -90.87
CA ALA A 73 -15.47 -15.66 -90.12
C ALA A 73 -14.35 -15.59 -89.08
N PHE A 74 -13.27 -14.85 -89.40
CA PHE A 74 -12.06 -14.77 -88.58
C PHE A 74 -11.78 -13.34 -88.07
N ASP A 75 -12.83 -12.50 -87.96
CA ASP A 75 -12.71 -11.16 -87.39
C ASP A 75 -12.05 -11.22 -86.00
N LYS A 76 -11.09 -10.32 -85.76
CA LYS A 76 -10.27 -10.21 -84.54
C LYS A 76 -9.45 -11.45 -84.16
N GLN A 77 -9.42 -12.50 -84.99
CA GLN A 77 -8.56 -13.65 -84.76
C GLN A 77 -7.19 -13.41 -85.40
N VAL A 78 -6.16 -13.40 -84.57
CA VAL A 78 -4.79 -13.10 -84.97
C VAL A 78 -3.87 -14.20 -84.49
N LEU A 79 -2.99 -14.68 -85.37
CA LEU A 79 -1.95 -15.61 -84.98
C LEU A 79 -0.70 -14.86 -84.52
N CYS A 80 -0.32 -15.05 -83.26
CA CYS A 80 0.91 -14.53 -82.69
C CYS A 80 2.01 -15.62 -82.64
N PHE A 81 3.17 -15.30 -83.20
CA PHE A 81 4.39 -16.08 -83.15
C PHE A 81 5.50 -15.28 -82.48
N ASP A 82 6.22 -15.91 -81.56
CA ASP A 82 7.40 -15.33 -80.94
C ASP A 82 8.63 -15.71 -81.76
N ALA A 83 9.34 -14.69 -82.22
CA ALA A 83 10.51 -14.83 -83.07
C ALA A 83 11.68 -14.01 -82.52
N TYR A 84 12.87 -14.31 -83.01
CA TYR A 84 14.04 -13.51 -82.76
C TYR A 84 14.89 -13.35 -84.02
N LEU A 85 15.72 -12.31 -84.02
CA LEU A 85 16.68 -12.00 -85.06
C LEU A 85 18.07 -11.86 -84.43
N GLU A 86 19.07 -12.50 -85.04
CA GLU A 86 20.49 -12.36 -84.68
C GLU A 86 21.09 -11.22 -85.49
N ASP A 87 21.61 -10.20 -84.82
CA ASP A 87 22.24 -9.01 -85.40
C ASP A 87 23.75 -9.05 -85.07
N GLU A 88 24.60 -9.10 -86.08
CA GLU A 88 26.07 -9.20 -85.91
C GLU A 88 26.68 -7.81 -85.64
N LEU A 89 27.52 -7.68 -84.61
CA LEU A 89 28.12 -6.41 -84.21
C LEU A 89 29.65 -6.43 -84.42
N PRO A 90 30.20 -5.76 -85.45
CA PRO A 90 31.61 -5.90 -85.81
C PRO A 90 32.62 -5.16 -84.91
N ASP A 91 32.22 -4.13 -84.14
CA ASP A 91 33.16 -3.18 -83.52
C ASP A 91 33.13 -3.10 -81.97
N LYS A 92 32.41 -3.98 -81.27
CA LYS A 92 32.34 -3.97 -79.80
C LYS A 92 33.19 -5.08 -79.18
N ARG A 93 34.05 -4.71 -78.21
CA ARG A 93 34.90 -5.66 -77.46
C ARG A 93 34.11 -6.63 -76.56
N GLU A 94 32.85 -6.33 -76.25
CA GLU A 94 32.04 -7.06 -75.25
C GLU A 94 30.98 -7.98 -75.88
N GLU A 95 30.64 -7.80 -77.15
CA GLU A 95 29.48 -8.45 -77.81
C GLU A 95 29.81 -8.80 -79.27
N ASP A 96 29.81 -10.09 -79.63
CA ASP A 96 29.99 -10.53 -81.03
C ASP A 96 28.67 -10.50 -81.82
N TYR A 97 27.54 -10.75 -81.15
CA TYR A 97 26.20 -10.74 -81.72
C TYR A 97 25.17 -10.33 -80.67
N ARG A 98 24.05 -9.77 -81.14
CA ARG A 98 22.91 -9.35 -80.32
C ARG A 98 21.63 -10.05 -80.77
N ILE A 99 20.76 -10.36 -79.84
CA ILE A 99 19.45 -10.97 -80.13
C ILE A 99 18.34 -9.94 -79.92
N ARG A 100 17.54 -9.72 -80.95
CA ARG A 100 16.32 -8.88 -80.89
C ARG A 100 15.09 -9.75 -80.94
N TYR A 101 14.21 -9.56 -79.97
CA TYR A 101 12.95 -10.28 -79.88
C TYR A 101 11.88 -9.62 -80.75
N TYR A 102 11.02 -10.41 -81.37
CA TYR A 102 9.95 -9.95 -82.23
C TYR A 102 8.68 -10.76 -81.99
N LYS A 103 7.53 -10.10 -82.09
CA LYS A 103 6.23 -10.73 -82.19
C LYS A 103 5.71 -10.56 -83.61
N ILE A 104 5.50 -11.68 -84.29
CA ILE A 104 4.92 -11.72 -85.63
C ILE A 104 3.43 -12.00 -85.47
N TYR A 105 2.62 -11.06 -85.91
CA TYR A 105 1.17 -11.18 -85.98
C TYR A 105 0.75 -11.49 -87.41
N PHE A 106 0.05 -12.60 -87.61
CA PHE A 106 -0.59 -12.96 -88.88
C PHE A 106 -2.10 -12.84 -88.72
N TYR A 107 -2.71 -11.92 -89.46
CA TYR A 107 -4.15 -11.66 -89.44
C TYR A 107 -4.85 -12.62 -90.39
N ILE A 108 -5.74 -13.46 -89.85
CA ILE A 108 -6.40 -14.53 -90.60
C ILE A 108 -7.46 -13.95 -91.56
N GLU A 109 -8.04 -12.79 -91.22
CA GLU A 109 -9.08 -12.11 -91.98
C GLU A 109 -8.69 -11.80 -93.43
N ASP A 110 -7.47 -11.28 -93.63
CA ASP A 110 -6.97 -10.74 -94.90
C ASP A 110 -5.57 -11.25 -95.30
N GLY A 111 -4.94 -12.09 -94.47
CA GLY A 111 -3.59 -12.64 -94.72
C GLY A 111 -2.48 -11.60 -94.59
N THR A 112 -2.70 -10.51 -93.83
CA THR A 112 -1.68 -9.49 -93.56
C THR A 112 -0.77 -9.90 -92.40
N ILE A 113 0.46 -9.38 -92.40
CA ILE A 113 1.48 -9.62 -91.37
C ILE A 113 1.90 -8.28 -90.77
N GLN A 114 2.05 -8.26 -89.46
CA GLN A 114 2.66 -7.17 -88.68
C GLN A 114 3.77 -7.75 -87.82
N VAL A 115 4.89 -7.04 -87.70
CA VAL A 115 6.01 -7.46 -86.85
C VAL A 115 6.36 -6.35 -85.88
N ASP A 116 6.21 -6.65 -84.60
CA ASP A 116 6.44 -5.71 -83.51
C ASP A 116 7.61 -6.15 -82.64
N GLU A 117 8.43 -5.19 -82.24
CA GLU A 117 9.49 -5.38 -81.25
C GLU A 117 8.95 -5.01 -79.86
N PRO A 118 8.87 -5.97 -78.93
CA PRO A 118 8.42 -5.69 -77.57
C PRO A 118 9.43 -4.80 -76.84
N GLU A 119 8.92 -4.00 -75.90
CA GLU A 119 9.76 -3.18 -75.04
C GLU A 119 10.57 -4.05 -74.07
N VAL A 120 11.89 -3.98 -74.19
CA VAL A 120 12.83 -4.61 -73.25
C VAL A 120 13.45 -3.51 -72.39
N TYR A 121 13.18 -3.59 -71.08
CA TYR A 121 13.64 -2.61 -70.11
C TYR A 121 15.15 -2.38 -70.21
N ASN A 122 15.56 -1.12 -70.35
CA ASN A 122 16.95 -0.69 -70.49
C ASN A 122 17.73 -1.29 -71.69
N SER A 123 17.05 -1.73 -72.76
CA SER A 123 17.72 -2.22 -73.98
C SER A 123 18.42 -1.13 -74.79
N GLY A 124 18.10 0.14 -74.56
CA GLY A 124 18.64 1.30 -75.26
C GLY A 124 18.22 1.43 -76.73
N LEU A 125 17.40 0.49 -77.24
CA LEU A 125 16.81 0.54 -78.57
C LEU A 125 15.39 1.11 -78.49
N LEU A 126 14.94 1.74 -79.57
CA LEU A 126 13.56 2.20 -79.69
C LEU A 126 12.65 0.99 -79.96
N PRO A 127 11.76 0.60 -79.03
CA PRO A 127 10.79 -0.46 -79.28
C PRO A 127 9.66 0.03 -80.20
N GLY A 128 8.92 -0.92 -80.79
CA GLY A 128 7.74 -0.61 -81.59
C GLY A 128 7.60 -1.46 -82.86
N THR A 129 6.69 -1.04 -83.73
CA THR A 129 6.37 -1.75 -84.98
C THR A 129 7.49 -1.62 -85.99
N THR A 130 8.14 -2.73 -86.34
CA THR A 130 9.18 -2.78 -87.38
C THR A 130 8.60 -2.95 -88.77
N ILE A 131 7.56 -3.79 -88.90
CA ILE A 131 6.83 -3.99 -90.14
C ILE A 131 5.36 -3.69 -89.87
N ARG A 132 4.85 -2.61 -90.48
CA ARG A 132 3.43 -2.25 -90.40
C ARG A 132 2.56 -3.33 -91.05
N ARG A 133 1.32 -3.45 -90.62
CA ARG A 133 0.36 -4.44 -91.13
C ARG A 133 0.13 -4.31 -92.65
N HIS A 134 0.56 -5.30 -93.43
CA HIS A 134 0.22 -5.48 -94.85
C HIS A 134 0.59 -6.89 -95.32
N ARG A 135 0.25 -7.27 -96.55
CA ARG A 135 0.59 -8.58 -97.12
C ARG A 135 2.05 -8.58 -97.58
N ILE A 136 2.85 -9.51 -97.08
CA ILE A 136 4.27 -9.61 -97.41
C ILE A 136 4.46 -10.66 -98.52
N PRO A 137 5.15 -10.31 -99.63
CA PRO A 137 5.47 -11.27 -100.69
C PRO A 137 6.52 -12.29 -100.22
N LEU A 138 6.51 -13.48 -100.81
CA LEU A 138 7.57 -14.49 -100.64
C LEU A 138 8.89 -13.98 -101.23
N PRO A 139 10.05 -14.50 -100.78
CA PRO A 139 11.33 -14.13 -101.37
C PRO A 139 11.52 -14.70 -102.80
N PRO A 140 12.47 -14.15 -103.58
CA PRO A 140 12.70 -14.60 -104.96
C PRO A 140 13.08 -16.09 -104.97
N PRO A 141 12.50 -16.93 -105.85
CA PRO A 141 11.87 -16.63 -107.15
C PRO A 141 10.33 -16.48 -107.16
N ASP A 142 9.64 -16.61 -106.03
CA ASP A 142 8.17 -16.62 -105.95
C ASP A 142 7.57 -15.26 -105.49
N ASP A 143 8.16 -14.14 -105.91
CA ASP A 143 7.79 -12.78 -105.46
C ASP A 143 6.33 -12.38 -105.75
N ASP A 144 5.68 -13.08 -106.68
CA ASP A 144 4.26 -12.88 -107.04
C ASP A 144 3.29 -13.47 -105.99
N LEU A 145 3.78 -14.29 -105.07
CA LEU A 145 2.98 -15.00 -104.07
C LEU A 145 3.17 -14.38 -102.67
N PHE A 146 2.17 -14.54 -101.81
CA PHE A 146 2.19 -14.02 -100.44
C PHE A 146 2.30 -15.13 -99.40
N TYR A 147 2.77 -14.77 -98.22
CA TYR A 147 2.79 -15.66 -97.07
C TYR A 147 1.38 -16.12 -96.67
N ASN A 148 1.17 -17.43 -96.70
CA ASN A 148 0.01 -18.12 -96.12
C ASN A 148 0.30 -18.72 -94.74
N VAL A 149 -0.75 -19.05 -93.98
CA VAL A 149 -0.71 -19.68 -92.65
C VAL A 149 0.23 -20.90 -92.59
N TYR A 150 0.28 -21.72 -93.64
CA TYR A 150 1.10 -22.95 -93.67
C TYR A 150 2.61 -22.70 -93.76
N HIS A 151 3.06 -21.48 -94.06
CA HIS A 151 4.49 -21.13 -94.06
C HIS A 151 5.03 -20.88 -92.65
N PHE A 152 4.15 -20.78 -91.64
CA PHE A 152 4.51 -20.55 -90.25
C PHE A 152 4.48 -21.85 -89.47
N ASN A 153 5.61 -22.22 -88.86
CA ASN A 153 5.71 -23.27 -87.86
C ASN A 153 6.82 -22.91 -86.86
N ILE A 154 6.85 -23.58 -85.72
CA ILE A 154 7.90 -23.42 -84.72
C ILE A 154 9.23 -23.98 -85.27
N ASN A 155 10.35 -23.31 -84.97
CA ASN A 155 11.71 -23.61 -85.45
C ASN A 155 11.85 -23.54 -86.99
N ILE A 156 11.06 -22.68 -87.64
CA ILE A 156 11.22 -22.34 -89.06
C ILE A 156 11.68 -20.89 -89.16
N ASP A 157 12.61 -20.67 -90.10
CA ASP A 157 13.11 -19.34 -90.45
C ASP A 157 12.23 -18.71 -91.52
N VAL A 158 11.68 -17.53 -91.22
CA VAL A 158 10.84 -16.77 -92.13
C VAL A 158 11.58 -15.54 -92.60
N VAL A 159 11.54 -15.25 -93.91
CA VAL A 159 12.27 -14.14 -94.51
C VAL A 159 11.33 -13.00 -94.86
N PHE A 160 11.39 -11.89 -94.13
CA PHE A 160 10.64 -10.67 -94.46
C PHE A 160 11.60 -9.57 -94.89
N TYR A 161 11.42 -9.04 -96.09
CA TYR A 161 12.22 -7.92 -96.62
C TYR A 161 13.74 -8.12 -96.47
N GLY A 162 14.21 -9.34 -96.75
CA GLY A 162 15.63 -9.72 -96.64
C GLY A 162 16.14 -10.00 -95.22
N ARG A 163 15.31 -9.83 -94.19
CA ARG A 163 15.63 -10.17 -92.79
C ARG A 163 15.10 -11.56 -92.43
N LYS A 164 15.94 -12.38 -91.80
CA LYS A 164 15.59 -13.73 -91.35
C LYS A 164 15.12 -13.70 -89.90
N PHE A 165 13.86 -14.06 -89.66
CA PHE A 165 13.27 -14.18 -88.34
C PHE A 165 13.17 -15.67 -87.98
N LYS A 166 13.72 -16.06 -86.83
CA LYS A 166 13.65 -17.43 -86.32
C LYS A 166 12.49 -17.53 -85.35
N ILE A 167 11.45 -18.30 -85.71
CA ILE A 167 10.29 -18.51 -84.83
C ILE A 167 10.63 -19.59 -83.82
N TYR A 168 10.56 -19.28 -82.52
CA TYR A 168 10.90 -20.23 -81.46
C TYR A 168 9.69 -20.68 -80.64
N ASP A 169 8.66 -19.84 -80.50
CA ASP A 169 7.42 -20.23 -79.83
C ASP A 169 6.20 -19.57 -80.47
N CYS A 170 5.02 -20.01 -80.08
CA CYS A 170 3.77 -19.40 -80.49
C CYS A 170 2.72 -19.46 -79.37
N ASP A 171 1.78 -18.52 -79.41
CA ASP A 171 0.75 -18.37 -78.38
C ASP A 171 -0.16 -19.60 -78.25
N ALA A 172 -0.81 -19.78 -77.11
CA ALA A 172 -1.72 -20.89 -76.86
C ALA A 172 -2.89 -20.94 -77.88
N PHE A 173 -3.39 -19.77 -78.29
CA PHE A 173 -4.43 -19.68 -79.33
C PHE A 173 -3.93 -20.21 -80.68
N THR A 174 -2.74 -19.81 -81.10
CA THR A 174 -2.17 -20.22 -82.40
C THR A 174 -1.84 -21.69 -82.42
N LYS A 175 -1.33 -22.23 -81.31
CA LYS A 175 -1.09 -23.67 -81.15
C LYS A 175 -2.36 -24.48 -81.40
N ASN A 176 -3.47 -24.06 -80.80
CA ASN A 176 -4.76 -24.74 -80.94
C ASN A 176 -5.35 -24.55 -82.35
N PHE A 177 -5.21 -23.37 -82.92
CA PHE A 177 -5.71 -23.05 -84.26
C PHE A 177 -4.99 -23.86 -85.35
N LEU A 178 -3.65 -23.90 -85.31
CA LEU A 178 -2.84 -24.65 -86.27
C LEU A 178 -3.07 -26.16 -86.15
N LYS A 179 -3.24 -26.68 -84.92
CA LYS A 179 -3.66 -28.07 -84.69
C LYS A 179 -5.04 -28.37 -85.30
N LYS A 180 -6.02 -27.45 -85.17
CA LYS A 180 -7.36 -27.61 -85.76
C LYS A 180 -7.34 -27.60 -87.29
N ILE A 181 -6.48 -26.79 -87.90
CA ILE A 181 -6.29 -26.75 -89.36
C ILE A 181 -5.58 -28.02 -89.89
N GLY A 182 -4.92 -28.78 -89.01
CA GLY A 182 -4.22 -30.01 -89.36
C GLY A 182 -2.69 -29.86 -89.53
N THR A 183 -2.14 -28.70 -89.15
CA THR A 183 -0.69 -28.47 -89.14
C THR A 183 -0.06 -29.11 -87.90
N LYS A 184 0.92 -30.01 -88.10
CA LYS A 184 1.71 -30.59 -87.01
C LYS A 184 2.77 -29.59 -86.55
N LEU A 185 2.63 -29.13 -85.31
CA LEU A 185 3.56 -28.18 -84.70
C LEU A 185 4.83 -28.87 -84.20
N ASN A 186 5.97 -28.23 -84.42
CA ASN A 186 7.25 -28.64 -83.85
C ASN A 186 7.32 -28.31 -82.35
N PRO A 187 8.20 -28.97 -81.57
CA PRO A 187 8.40 -28.62 -80.17
C PRO A 187 8.94 -27.17 -80.04
N PRO A 188 8.61 -26.45 -78.95
CA PRO A 188 9.10 -25.09 -78.71
C PRO A 188 10.63 -25.04 -78.75
N GLY A 189 11.16 -24.09 -79.51
CA GLY A 189 12.59 -23.80 -79.58
C GLY A 189 13.09 -23.06 -78.35
N VAL A 190 14.37 -23.18 -78.06
CA VAL A 190 15.04 -22.37 -77.04
C VAL A 190 15.60 -21.13 -77.74
N CYS A 191 15.13 -19.95 -77.34
CA CYS A 191 15.75 -18.71 -77.79
C CYS A 191 17.15 -18.58 -77.14
N PRO A 192 18.21 -18.32 -77.91
CA PRO A 192 19.53 -18.13 -77.34
C PRO A 192 19.53 -16.88 -76.44
N ILE A 193 20.36 -16.92 -75.39
CA ILE A 193 20.48 -15.79 -74.46
C ILE A 193 21.59 -14.89 -74.99
N ASP A 194 21.26 -13.63 -75.28
CA ASP A 194 22.23 -12.61 -75.66
C ASP A 194 23.33 -12.46 -74.56
N PRO A 195 24.63 -12.52 -74.93
CA PRO A 195 25.74 -12.26 -74.00
C PRO A 195 25.53 -11.00 -73.14
N TYR A 196 25.00 -9.92 -73.71
CA TYR A 196 24.71 -8.68 -73.00
C TYR A 196 23.64 -8.88 -71.92
N THR A 197 22.55 -9.58 -72.27
CA THR A 197 21.45 -9.83 -71.34
C THR A 197 21.89 -10.74 -70.20
N LYS A 198 22.77 -11.71 -70.47
CA LYS A 198 23.38 -12.57 -69.45
C LYS A 198 24.27 -11.78 -68.51
N MET A 199 25.23 -11.02 -69.04
CA MET A 199 26.15 -10.18 -68.25
C MET A 199 25.37 -9.15 -67.42
N ARG A 200 24.33 -8.55 -67.98
CA ARG A 200 23.50 -7.57 -67.27
C ARG A 200 22.65 -8.23 -66.19
N ARG A 201 22.11 -9.43 -66.42
CA ARG A 201 21.37 -10.19 -65.40
C ARG A 201 22.29 -10.55 -64.24
N GLU A 202 23.49 -11.04 -64.52
CA GLU A 202 24.51 -11.30 -63.50
C GLU A 202 24.81 -10.01 -62.73
N THR A 203 25.06 -8.89 -63.43
CA THR A 203 25.29 -7.59 -62.78
C THR A 203 24.10 -7.14 -61.92
N LEU A 204 22.85 -7.29 -62.39
CA LEU A 204 21.64 -6.92 -61.65
C LEU A 204 21.40 -7.83 -60.44
N GLU A 205 21.69 -9.12 -60.55
CA GLU A 205 21.67 -10.04 -59.40
C GLU A 205 22.69 -9.64 -58.34
N PHE A 206 23.85 -9.10 -58.74
CA PHE A 206 24.81 -8.49 -57.81
C PHE A 206 24.41 -7.10 -57.30
N VAL A 207 23.54 -6.36 -58.01
CA VAL A 207 23.12 -5.00 -57.66
C VAL A 207 21.81 -4.98 -56.84
N ASN A 208 21.00 -6.02 -56.89
CA ASN A 208 19.95 -6.23 -55.90
C ASN A 208 20.62 -6.22 -54.53
N PRO A 209 20.27 -5.29 -53.63
CA PRO A 209 20.92 -5.24 -52.35
C PRO A 209 20.59 -6.54 -51.61
N PHE A 210 21.55 -7.44 -51.51
CA PHE A 210 21.60 -8.51 -50.51
C PHE A 210 21.72 -7.92 -49.10
N ARG A 211 20.97 -6.86 -48.78
CA ARG A 211 20.70 -6.46 -47.41
C ARG A 211 19.50 -7.28 -46.97
N PRO A 212 19.67 -8.39 -46.23
CA PRO A 212 18.58 -8.88 -45.42
C PRO A 212 18.29 -7.78 -44.40
N TYR A 213 17.24 -6.99 -44.65
CA TYR A 213 16.58 -6.27 -43.57
C TYR A 213 15.91 -7.36 -42.74
N GLN A 214 16.58 -7.82 -41.67
CA GLN A 214 15.84 -8.46 -40.60
C GLN A 214 14.86 -7.41 -40.06
N SER A 215 13.56 -7.63 -40.27
CA SER A 215 12.54 -6.82 -39.62
C SER A 215 12.51 -7.21 -38.15
N LEU A 216 13.30 -6.52 -37.32
CA LEU A 216 13.17 -6.63 -35.87
C LEU A 216 11.92 -5.82 -35.46
N ASP A 217 10.91 -6.50 -34.90
CA ASP A 217 9.66 -5.90 -34.43
C ASP A 217 9.84 -5.23 -33.06
N THR A 218 10.79 -4.28 -32.98
CA THR A 218 11.07 -3.50 -31.77
C THR A 218 9.92 -2.55 -31.41
N PHE A 219 9.16 -2.12 -32.41
CA PHE A 219 8.09 -1.14 -32.25
C PHE A 219 6.91 -1.69 -31.43
N LYS A 220 6.61 -2.98 -31.54
CA LYS A 220 5.55 -3.61 -30.76
C LYS A 220 5.81 -3.56 -29.25
N GLN A 221 7.03 -3.84 -28.82
CA GLN A 221 7.42 -3.80 -27.41
C GLN A 221 7.35 -2.37 -26.88
N PHE A 222 7.83 -1.41 -27.66
CA PHE A 222 7.74 0.01 -27.35
C PHE A 222 6.28 0.45 -27.10
N LEU A 223 5.36 0.15 -28.03
CA LEU A 223 3.95 0.55 -27.90
C LEU A 223 3.23 -0.03 -26.66
N GLN A 224 3.57 -1.26 -26.26
CA GLN A 224 2.90 -1.91 -25.12
C GLN A 224 3.38 -1.36 -23.76
N TYR A 225 4.65 -0.97 -23.71
CA TYR A 225 5.35 -0.65 -22.47
C TYR A 225 5.86 0.80 -22.40
N ASP A 226 5.42 1.66 -23.31
CA ASP A 226 5.74 3.08 -23.27
C ASP A 226 5.31 3.70 -21.93
N GLY A 227 6.19 4.52 -21.35
CA GLY A 227 6.03 5.11 -20.02
C GLY A 227 6.08 4.14 -18.83
N LYS A 228 6.23 2.83 -19.03
CA LYS A 228 6.30 1.84 -17.93
C LYS A 228 7.75 1.54 -17.53
N VAL A 229 8.11 1.92 -16.31
CA VAL A 229 9.46 1.77 -15.77
C VAL A 229 9.40 1.05 -14.44
N LEU A 230 10.24 0.03 -14.26
CA LEU A 230 10.40 -0.62 -12.97
C LEU A 230 11.50 0.08 -12.17
N ARG A 231 11.16 0.56 -10.97
CA ARG A 231 12.09 1.26 -10.07
C ARG A 231 12.45 0.37 -8.88
N PHE A 232 13.75 0.19 -8.65
CA PHE A 232 14.30 -0.53 -7.52
C PHE A 232 15.24 0.35 -6.70
N TYR A 233 15.21 0.18 -5.38
CA TYR A 233 16.14 0.77 -4.44
C TYR A 233 17.25 -0.22 -4.16
N CYS A 234 18.48 0.22 -4.37
CA CYS A 234 19.65 -0.64 -4.41
C CYS A 234 20.74 -0.14 -3.47
N LEU A 235 21.56 -1.06 -2.98
CA LEU A 235 22.73 -0.77 -2.17
C LEU A 235 23.97 -1.34 -2.84
N TRP A 236 24.98 -0.51 -3.04
CA TRP A 236 26.32 -0.98 -3.39
C TRP A 236 27.22 -0.87 -2.16
N ASP A 237 27.66 -2.02 -1.66
CA ASP A 237 28.59 -2.12 -0.53
C ASP A 237 30.03 -2.30 -1.05
N ASP A 238 30.82 -1.24 -0.98
CA ASP A 238 32.25 -1.25 -1.34
C ASP A 238 33.16 -1.26 -0.10
N THR A 239 32.64 -1.50 1.11
CA THR A 239 33.39 -1.38 2.38
C THR A 239 34.65 -2.24 2.48
N ASN A 240 34.79 -3.27 1.65
CA ASN A 240 36.01 -4.09 1.57
C ASN A 240 37.18 -3.36 0.89
N SER A 241 36.91 -2.30 0.13
CA SER A 241 37.92 -1.46 -0.51
C SER A 241 38.52 -0.46 0.48
N LEU A 242 39.80 -0.11 0.33
CA LEU A 242 40.55 0.78 1.24
C LEU A 242 39.86 2.15 1.49
N PHE A 243 39.12 2.64 0.51
CA PHE A 243 38.37 3.90 0.58
C PHE A 243 36.91 3.71 0.14
N GLY A 244 36.40 2.48 0.30
CA GLY A 244 35.07 2.14 -0.17
C GLY A 244 33.99 2.50 0.85
N ASP A 245 32.89 3.03 0.34
CA ASP A 245 31.72 3.42 1.12
C ASP A 245 30.50 2.62 0.69
N ARG A 246 29.50 2.56 1.56
CA ARG A 246 28.15 2.11 1.18
C ARG A 246 27.43 3.21 0.43
N ARG A 247 26.89 2.89 -0.75
CA ARG A 247 26.21 3.85 -1.63
C ARG A 247 24.81 3.38 -1.95
N GLU A 248 23.87 4.31 -1.88
CA GLU A 248 22.46 4.07 -2.22
C GLU A 248 22.22 4.46 -3.69
N PHE A 249 21.60 3.54 -4.42
CA PHE A 249 21.32 3.68 -5.84
C PHE A 249 19.84 3.47 -6.12
N ILE A 250 19.33 4.14 -7.14
CA ILE A 250 18.01 3.88 -7.73
C ILE A 250 18.24 3.29 -9.11
N LEU A 251 17.74 2.07 -9.32
CA LEU A 251 17.80 1.38 -10.59
C LEU A 251 16.45 1.52 -11.30
N HIS A 252 16.47 2.02 -12.53
CA HIS A 252 15.33 2.09 -13.43
C HIS A 252 15.49 1.06 -14.55
N TYR A 253 14.55 0.14 -14.67
CA TYR A 253 14.45 -0.81 -15.77
C TYR A 253 13.31 -0.41 -16.70
N PHE A 254 13.63 -0.08 -17.94
CA PHE A 254 12.67 0.35 -18.95
C PHE A 254 12.15 -0.87 -19.72
N LEU A 255 10.86 -1.17 -19.57
CA LEU A 255 10.21 -2.33 -20.21
C LEU A 255 10.10 -2.20 -21.74
N CYS A 256 10.15 -0.98 -22.28
CA CYS A 256 10.05 -0.72 -23.71
C CYS A 256 11.23 -1.27 -24.52
N ASP A 257 12.45 -1.20 -23.97
CA ASP A 257 13.69 -1.54 -24.69
C ASP A 257 14.61 -2.51 -23.91
N ASP A 258 14.19 -2.98 -22.74
CA ASP A 258 14.99 -3.79 -21.80
C ASP A 258 16.34 -3.13 -21.43
N THR A 259 16.30 -1.83 -21.17
CA THR A 259 17.48 -1.04 -20.76
C THR A 259 17.44 -0.67 -19.29
N ILE A 260 18.60 -0.56 -18.68
CA ILE A 260 18.78 -0.19 -17.27
C ILE A 260 19.49 1.16 -17.18
N GLU A 261 19.02 2.03 -16.29
CA GLU A 261 19.66 3.27 -15.85
C GLU A 261 19.85 3.20 -14.34
N ILE A 262 21.01 3.64 -13.83
CA ILE A 262 21.29 3.64 -12.39
C ILE A 262 21.63 5.06 -11.97
N ARG A 263 20.92 5.55 -10.96
CA ARG A 263 21.11 6.88 -10.38
C ARG A 263 21.64 6.78 -8.96
N GLU A 264 22.58 7.66 -8.63
CA GLU A 264 23.12 7.76 -7.27
C GLU A 264 22.26 8.68 -6.41
N VAL A 265 21.87 8.21 -5.22
CA VAL A 265 21.19 9.00 -4.21
C VAL A 265 22.24 9.59 -3.30
N LEU A 266 22.48 10.90 -3.46
CA LEU A 266 23.45 11.63 -2.65
C LEU A 266 22.77 12.22 -1.41
N PRO A 267 23.24 11.91 -0.19
CA PRO A 267 22.77 12.58 1.01
C PRO A 267 23.28 14.03 1.07
N ASP A 268 22.58 14.86 1.84
CA ASP A 268 23.00 16.24 2.08
C ASP A 268 24.41 16.28 2.70
N ASN A 269 25.25 17.21 2.22
CA ASN A 269 26.64 17.35 2.64
C ASN A 269 27.53 16.10 2.39
N SER A 270 27.22 15.26 1.39
CA SER A 270 28.02 14.08 1.04
C SER A 270 29.46 14.39 0.58
N GLY A 271 29.76 15.62 0.16
CA GLY A 271 31.08 16.00 -0.37
C GLY A 271 31.43 15.42 -1.75
N ARG A 272 30.47 14.79 -2.43
CA ARG A 272 30.62 14.26 -3.80
C ARG A 272 30.02 15.22 -4.83
N ASP A 273 30.54 15.14 -6.06
CA ASP A 273 30.04 15.93 -7.18
C ASP A 273 28.58 15.52 -7.53
N ALA A 274 27.79 16.48 -8.00
CA ALA A 274 26.33 16.35 -8.18
C ALA A 274 25.93 15.55 -9.44
N LEU A 275 26.74 14.57 -9.84
CA LEU A 275 26.43 13.68 -10.95
C LEU A 275 25.39 12.64 -10.49
N THR A 276 24.15 12.86 -10.88
CA THR A 276 23.02 12.01 -10.48
C THR A 276 22.99 10.68 -11.24
N SER A 277 23.53 10.60 -12.46
CA SER A 277 23.58 9.36 -13.24
C SER A 277 24.87 8.60 -12.99
N PHE A 278 24.78 7.44 -12.33
CA PHE A 278 25.91 6.53 -12.13
C PHE A 278 26.15 5.66 -13.38
N LEU A 279 25.06 5.17 -13.99
CA LEU A 279 25.08 4.42 -15.25
C LEU A 279 24.08 5.04 -16.22
N ARG A 280 24.57 5.45 -17.39
CA ARG A 280 23.71 5.91 -18.50
C ARG A 280 22.82 4.76 -18.98
N ARG A 281 21.57 5.08 -19.33
CA ARG A 281 20.60 4.14 -19.91
C ARG A 281 21.24 3.30 -21.02
N GLY A 282 21.24 1.98 -20.83
CA GLY A 282 21.78 1.01 -21.80
C GLY A 282 21.46 -0.42 -21.39
N LYS A 283 21.70 -1.38 -22.28
CA LYS A 283 21.54 -2.80 -21.94
C LYS A 283 22.74 -3.25 -21.13
N VAL A 284 22.47 -3.79 -19.92
CA VAL A 284 23.53 -4.25 -19.02
C VAL A 284 23.73 -5.75 -19.22
N PRO A 285 24.94 -6.21 -19.53
CA PRO A 285 25.21 -7.62 -19.71
C PRO A 285 25.29 -8.35 -18.37
N LYS A 286 24.77 -9.58 -18.30
CA LYS A 286 24.85 -10.43 -17.09
C LYS A 286 26.28 -10.84 -16.78
N TYR A 287 26.99 -11.23 -17.83
CA TYR A 287 28.40 -11.61 -17.79
C TYR A 287 29.23 -10.47 -18.37
N GLY A 288 30.28 -10.08 -17.64
CA GLY A 288 31.24 -9.12 -18.15
C GLY A 288 31.80 -9.59 -19.49
N ALA A 289 31.98 -8.65 -20.42
CA ALA A 289 32.70 -8.93 -21.66
C ALA A 289 34.06 -9.58 -21.33
N PRO A 290 34.44 -10.70 -21.98
CA PRO A 290 35.76 -11.28 -21.80
C PRO A 290 36.81 -10.35 -22.44
N GLY A 291 37.27 -9.38 -21.67
CA GLY A 291 38.31 -8.44 -22.05
C GLY A 291 37.82 -7.17 -22.77
N ILE A 292 38.72 -6.18 -22.83
CA ILE A 292 38.56 -4.98 -23.65
C ILE A 292 38.83 -5.40 -25.09
N TYR A 293 37.81 -5.35 -25.93
CA TYR A 293 37.95 -5.61 -27.36
C TYR A 293 38.59 -4.42 -28.06
N GLN A 294 39.42 -4.67 -29.06
CA GLN A 294 39.95 -3.59 -29.89
C GLN A 294 38.81 -2.94 -30.69
N PRO A 295 38.88 -1.62 -30.96
CA PRO A 295 37.91 -0.95 -31.83
C PRO A 295 37.76 -1.71 -33.16
N GLY A 296 36.53 -2.15 -33.47
CA GLY A 296 36.22 -2.93 -34.68
C GLY A 296 36.26 -4.45 -34.55
N GLN A 297 36.67 -4.99 -33.39
CA GLN A 297 36.67 -6.44 -33.11
C GLN A 297 35.25 -6.99 -32.83
N ILE A 298 34.37 -6.16 -32.23
CA ILE A 298 32.95 -6.44 -32.13
C ILE A 298 32.23 -5.50 -33.08
N THR A 299 31.59 -6.07 -34.08
CA THR A 299 30.71 -5.34 -35.00
C THR A 299 29.45 -6.16 -35.20
N ASP A 300 28.30 -5.49 -35.27
CA ASP A 300 27.03 -6.17 -35.56
C ASP A 300 27.08 -6.90 -36.91
N ARG A 301 27.93 -6.42 -37.82
CA ARG A 301 28.21 -6.98 -39.14
C ARG A 301 29.69 -6.87 -39.44
N ALA A 302 30.32 -7.98 -39.82
CA ALA A 302 31.69 -7.96 -40.30
C ALA A 302 31.77 -7.23 -41.65
N VAL A 303 32.84 -6.49 -41.87
CA VAL A 303 33.11 -5.80 -43.13
C VAL A 303 34.09 -6.64 -43.93
N LEU A 304 33.63 -7.20 -45.05
CA LEU A 304 34.46 -7.91 -46.01
C LEU A 304 35.16 -6.90 -46.92
N ASN A 305 36.49 -6.83 -46.81
CA ASN A 305 37.33 -6.11 -47.76
C ASN A 305 37.42 -6.91 -49.06
N VAL A 306 36.47 -6.70 -49.97
CA VAL A 306 36.49 -7.33 -51.30
C VAL A 306 37.27 -6.44 -52.26
N TYR A 307 38.61 -6.50 -52.21
CA TYR A 307 39.45 -6.03 -53.31
C TYR A 307 39.49 -7.12 -54.39
N CYS A 308 38.39 -7.34 -55.09
CA CYS A 308 38.42 -8.18 -56.29
C CYS A 308 38.82 -7.29 -57.47
N GLY A 309 39.92 -7.62 -58.15
CA GLY A 309 40.61 -6.82 -59.17
C GLY A 309 39.77 -6.50 -60.42
N LEU A 310 38.77 -5.64 -60.27
CA LEU A 310 37.95 -5.08 -61.33
C LEU A 310 38.26 -3.58 -61.43
N SER A 311 38.63 -3.16 -62.64
CA SER A 311 39.12 -1.83 -63.00
C SER A 311 38.04 -0.74 -63.01
N GLN A 312 37.13 -0.74 -62.04
CA GLN A 312 36.14 0.33 -61.88
C GLN A 312 36.03 0.76 -60.42
N TRP A 313 36.28 2.04 -60.22
CA TRP A 313 36.04 2.78 -58.99
C TRP A 313 34.57 2.66 -58.56
N ARG A 314 34.28 1.72 -57.66
CA ARG A 314 33.10 1.81 -56.79
C ARG A 314 33.52 2.65 -55.58
N SER A 315 32.74 3.68 -55.27
CA SER A 315 33.03 4.66 -54.22
C SER A 315 33.12 4.08 -52.81
N ASP A 316 32.63 2.86 -52.57
CA ASP A 316 32.73 2.17 -51.29
C ASP A 316 33.29 0.74 -51.47
N GLY A 317 34.57 0.56 -51.15
CA GLY A 317 35.31 -0.70 -51.35
C GLY A 317 35.07 -1.77 -50.29
N TYR A 318 33.88 -1.85 -49.71
CA TYR A 318 33.58 -2.79 -48.63
C TYR A 318 32.17 -3.40 -48.73
N MET A 319 32.03 -4.68 -48.39
CA MET A 319 30.76 -5.41 -48.35
C MET A 319 30.45 -5.83 -46.92
N LEU A 320 29.19 -5.76 -46.49
CA LEU A 320 28.78 -6.26 -45.17
C LEU A 320 28.55 -7.78 -45.26
N ASP A 321 29.16 -8.54 -44.35
CA ASP A 321 28.97 -9.98 -44.25
C ASP A 321 27.53 -10.32 -43.86
N LYS A 322 26.98 -11.36 -44.49
CA LYS A 322 25.65 -11.91 -44.18
C LYS A 322 25.70 -12.77 -42.92
N TYR A 323 26.84 -13.40 -42.66
CA TYR A 323 27.06 -14.22 -41.49
C TYR A 323 27.55 -13.29 -40.37
N GLU A 324 26.80 -13.17 -39.28
CA GLU A 324 27.11 -12.30 -38.13
C GLU A 324 28.29 -12.89 -37.30
N LEU A 325 29.42 -13.21 -37.94
CA LEU A 325 30.55 -13.94 -37.35
C LEU A 325 31.21 -13.19 -36.16
N GLY A 326 31.10 -11.86 -36.12
CA GLY A 326 31.61 -11.00 -35.05
C GLY A 326 30.61 -10.72 -33.92
N LYS A 327 29.37 -11.21 -34.02
CA LYS A 327 28.33 -10.96 -33.02
C LYS A 327 28.49 -11.91 -31.85
N ILE A 328 28.95 -11.37 -30.73
CA ILE A 328 29.01 -12.11 -29.47
C ILE A 328 27.58 -12.26 -28.96
N ASN A 329 27.15 -13.50 -28.71
CA ASN A 329 25.90 -13.79 -28.03
C ASN A 329 26.03 -13.39 -26.56
N GLN A 330 25.77 -12.12 -26.26
CA GLN A 330 25.82 -11.59 -24.90
C GLN A 330 24.41 -11.59 -24.29
N GLU A 331 24.28 -12.22 -23.13
CA GLU A 331 23.04 -12.21 -22.36
C GLU A 331 22.91 -10.93 -21.55
N PHE A 332 21.77 -10.25 -21.69
CA PHE A 332 21.45 -9.04 -20.94
C PHE A 332 20.49 -9.34 -19.80
N TYR A 333 20.50 -8.51 -18.76
CA TYR A 333 19.52 -8.61 -17.69
C TYR A 333 18.11 -8.39 -18.23
N THR A 334 17.21 -9.28 -17.84
CA THR A 334 15.77 -9.17 -18.12
C THR A 334 15.03 -8.87 -16.82
N ASP A 335 13.76 -8.49 -16.92
CA ASP A 335 12.89 -8.28 -15.78
C ASP A 335 12.78 -9.53 -14.89
N LYS A 336 12.93 -10.74 -15.43
CA LYS A 336 12.94 -11.99 -14.64
C LYS A 336 14.09 -12.08 -13.63
N ASP A 337 15.20 -11.42 -13.92
CA ASP A 337 16.42 -11.53 -13.11
C ASP A 337 16.43 -10.53 -11.94
N LEU A 338 15.45 -9.63 -11.87
CA LEU A 338 15.38 -8.53 -10.92
C LEU A 338 14.40 -8.87 -9.78
N SER A 339 14.87 -9.62 -8.78
CA SER A 339 14.11 -9.90 -7.55
C SER A 339 14.71 -9.18 -6.33
N ILE A 340 13.87 -8.83 -5.35
CA ILE A 340 14.36 -8.28 -4.08
C ILE A 340 15.31 -9.29 -3.41
N GLY A 341 16.48 -8.82 -2.96
CA GLY A 341 17.55 -9.64 -2.41
C GLY A 341 18.53 -10.21 -3.45
N ALA A 342 18.26 -10.07 -4.75
CA ALA A 342 19.23 -10.45 -5.78
C ALA A 342 20.38 -9.43 -5.88
N THR A 343 21.55 -9.92 -6.28
CA THR A 343 22.72 -9.07 -6.56
C THR A 343 22.94 -8.99 -8.07
N ILE A 344 22.94 -7.77 -8.60
CA ILE A 344 23.18 -7.47 -10.01
C ILE A 344 24.65 -7.12 -10.17
N ASN A 345 25.31 -7.75 -11.13
CA ASN A 345 26.65 -7.38 -11.52
C ASN A 345 26.62 -6.30 -12.61
N VAL A 346 27.00 -5.07 -12.25
CA VAL A 346 27.10 -3.92 -13.17
C VAL A 346 28.58 -3.65 -13.42
N TRP A 347 29.12 -4.21 -14.51
CA TRP A 347 30.52 -4.03 -14.92
C TRP A 347 31.55 -4.32 -13.80
N GLY A 348 31.31 -5.37 -13.01
CA GLY A 348 32.17 -5.80 -11.90
C GLY A 348 31.72 -5.30 -10.52
N ARG A 349 30.76 -4.36 -10.45
CA ARG A 349 30.18 -3.88 -9.19
C ARG A 349 28.93 -4.68 -8.83
N LYS A 350 28.93 -5.32 -7.66
CA LYS A 350 27.78 -6.09 -7.16
C LYS A 350 26.81 -5.15 -6.44
N VAL A 351 25.69 -4.86 -7.08
CA VAL A 351 24.63 -4.01 -6.55
C VAL A 351 23.50 -4.88 -6.00
N LEU A 352 23.18 -4.74 -4.72
CA LEU A 352 22.11 -5.48 -4.05
C LEU A 352 20.77 -4.76 -4.26
N LEU A 353 19.74 -5.49 -4.68
CA LEU A 353 18.36 -4.97 -4.73
C LEU A 353 17.70 -5.09 -3.35
N CYS A 354 17.34 -3.97 -2.73
CA CYS A 354 16.84 -3.92 -1.36
C CYS A 354 15.32 -3.72 -1.26
N ASP A 355 14.76 -2.85 -2.08
CA ASP A 355 13.32 -2.56 -2.13
C ASP A 355 12.89 -2.18 -3.55
N CYS A 356 11.58 -2.08 -3.79
CA CYS A 356 11.01 -1.75 -5.08
C CYS A 356 9.71 -0.94 -4.93
N ASP A 357 9.37 -0.19 -5.98
CA ASP A 357 8.18 0.67 -6.01
C ASP A 357 6.86 -0.11 -6.00
N GLU A 358 5.79 0.54 -5.57
CA GLU A 358 4.43 -0.02 -5.62
C GLU A 358 4.03 -0.47 -7.04
N TYR A 359 4.39 0.31 -8.06
CA TYR A 359 4.17 -0.08 -9.46
C TYR A 359 4.91 -1.38 -9.82
N THR A 360 6.15 -1.55 -9.36
CA THR A 360 6.88 -2.79 -9.62
C THR A 360 6.27 -3.98 -8.90
N LYS A 361 5.83 -3.80 -7.65
CA LYS A 361 5.14 -4.85 -6.87
C LYS A 361 3.89 -5.34 -7.62
N THR A 362 3.08 -4.42 -8.14
CA THR A 362 1.90 -4.78 -8.95
C THR A 362 2.25 -5.45 -10.28
N TYR A 363 3.32 -5.01 -10.95
CA TYR A 363 3.82 -5.64 -12.17
C TYR A 363 4.28 -7.10 -11.94
N TYR A 364 5.11 -7.35 -10.92
CA TYR A 364 5.57 -8.70 -10.58
C TYR A 364 4.42 -9.58 -10.08
N LYS A 365 3.44 -9.02 -9.37
CA LYS A 365 2.23 -9.74 -8.96
C LYS A 365 1.39 -10.18 -10.15
N THR A 366 1.20 -9.30 -11.14
CA THR A 366 0.38 -9.59 -12.33
C THR A 366 1.07 -10.51 -13.35
N LYS A 367 2.37 -10.32 -13.59
CA LYS A 367 3.13 -11.09 -14.59
C LYS A 367 3.67 -12.42 -14.06
N TYR A 368 4.15 -12.45 -12.81
CA TYR A 368 4.86 -13.59 -12.23
C TYR A 368 4.17 -14.20 -11.00
N GLY A 369 3.13 -13.57 -10.44
CA GLY A 369 2.42 -14.08 -9.26
C GLY A 369 3.23 -13.99 -7.96
N ILE A 370 4.26 -13.13 -7.90
CA ILE A 370 5.12 -12.98 -6.72
C ILE A 370 4.42 -12.05 -5.71
N GLU A 371 4.22 -12.52 -4.48
CA GLU A 371 3.62 -11.73 -3.39
C GLU A 371 4.61 -11.34 -2.29
N ASN A 372 5.75 -12.04 -2.19
CA ASN A 372 6.74 -11.81 -1.15
C ASN A 372 7.70 -10.68 -1.54
N PHE A 373 7.45 -9.48 -1.02
CA PHE A 373 8.33 -8.31 -1.16
C PHE A 373 8.85 -7.85 0.20
N THR A 374 9.74 -8.61 0.83
CA THR A 374 10.38 -8.23 2.10
C THR A 374 11.51 -7.23 1.84
N ALA A 375 11.29 -5.96 2.21
CA ALA A 375 12.31 -4.92 2.06
C ALA A 375 13.51 -5.19 2.97
N ILE A 376 14.71 -5.04 2.41
CA ILE A 376 15.99 -5.17 3.14
C ILE A 376 16.42 -3.76 3.58
N SER A 377 16.70 -3.56 4.87
CA SER A 377 17.14 -2.26 5.37
C SER A 377 18.55 -1.92 4.85
N CYS A 378 18.66 -0.85 4.06
CA CYS A 378 19.93 -0.30 3.58
C CYS A 378 20.73 0.41 4.68
N LYS A 379 20.07 0.82 5.78
CA LYS A 379 20.71 1.61 6.83
C LYS A 379 21.52 0.72 7.77
N PRO A 380 22.78 1.07 8.09
CA PRO A 380 23.51 0.39 9.16
C PRO A 380 22.75 0.58 10.48
N PRO A 381 22.81 -0.39 11.41
CA PRO A 381 22.27 -0.18 12.74
C PRO A 381 22.94 1.05 13.36
N PRO A 382 22.19 1.94 14.01
CA PRO A 382 22.77 3.10 14.66
C PRO A 382 23.82 2.62 15.67
N LEU A 383 24.97 3.30 15.72
CA LEU A 383 25.98 3.01 16.72
C LEU A 383 25.33 3.07 18.11
N PRO A 384 25.66 2.14 19.02
CA PRO A 384 25.17 2.22 20.39
C PRO A 384 25.60 3.56 20.97
N LYS A 385 24.62 4.41 21.30
CA LYS A 385 24.91 5.67 21.98
C LYS A 385 25.48 5.30 23.34
N ILE A 386 26.73 5.68 23.60
CA ILE A 386 27.33 5.51 24.92
C ILE A 386 26.56 6.41 25.88
N GLU A 387 25.71 5.80 26.70
CA GLU A 387 24.96 6.51 27.73
C GLU A 387 25.94 6.99 28.80
N ARG A 388 26.15 8.30 28.86
CA ARG A 388 26.96 8.92 29.91
C ARG A 388 26.15 8.90 31.19
N LYS A 389 26.50 8.00 32.11
CA LYS A 389 25.94 7.96 33.46
C LYS A 389 26.49 9.13 34.28
N TYR A 390 25.66 9.69 35.16
CA TYR A 390 26.12 10.69 36.11
C TYR A 390 27.10 10.07 37.12
N PRO A 391 28.08 10.84 37.60
CA PRO A 391 28.93 10.38 38.68
C PRO A 391 28.09 10.11 39.95
N PRO A 392 28.53 9.19 40.81
CA PRO A 392 27.89 8.96 42.09
C PRO A 392 27.83 10.23 42.93
N TYR A 393 26.78 10.37 43.72
CA TYR A 393 26.62 11.48 44.64
C TYR A 393 27.76 11.51 45.68
N ASN A 394 28.33 12.69 45.93
CA ASN A 394 29.54 12.87 46.75
C ASN A 394 29.26 13.03 48.26
N GLY A 395 28.00 13.08 48.70
CA GLY A 395 27.62 13.23 50.11
C GLY A 395 27.49 14.67 50.63
N PHE A 396 27.75 15.68 49.80
CA PHE A 396 27.62 17.08 50.20
C PHE A 396 26.34 17.71 49.64
N GLY A 397 25.68 18.60 50.40
CA GLY A 397 24.43 19.24 49.97
C GLY A 397 23.26 18.25 49.85
N SER A 398 22.29 18.52 48.96
CA SER A 398 21.27 17.53 48.59
C SER A 398 21.64 16.83 47.27
N GLU A 399 21.07 15.65 47.05
CA GLU A 399 21.28 14.90 45.80
C GLU A 399 20.78 15.68 44.58
N GLU A 400 19.63 16.35 44.71
CA GLU A 400 19.05 17.13 43.62
C GLU A 400 19.87 18.38 43.28
N ASP A 401 20.52 18.98 44.27
CA ASP A 401 21.37 20.16 44.10
C ASP A 401 22.75 19.78 43.53
N SER A 402 23.35 18.70 44.04
CA SER A 402 24.63 18.19 43.50
C SER A 402 24.53 17.70 42.07
N LEU A 403 23.38 17.12 41.69
CA LEU A 403 23.12 16.73 40.31
C LEU A 403 23.17 17.93 39.35
N ARG A 404 22.74 19.12 39.79
CA ARG A 404 22.76 20.34 38.95
C ARG A 404 24.15 20.78 38.57
N SER A 405 25.14 20.55 39.43
CA SER A 405 26.56 20.78 39.13
C SER A 405 27.09 19.85 38.04
N CYS A 406 26.50 18.65 37.89
CA CYS A 406 26.89 17.69 36.85
C CYS A 406 26.17 17.94 35.51
N ILE A 407 24.99 18.57 35.53
CA ILE A 407 24.18 18.83 34.33
C ILE A 407 24.76 19.98 33.50
N GLY A 408 25.31 21.02 34.13
CA GLY A 408 25.83 22.19 33.43
C GLY A 408 26.96 22.88 34.17
N LEU A 409 27.83 23.56 33.41
CA LEU A 409 29.00 24.25 33.95
C LEU A 409 28.63 25.35 34.97
N LYS A 410 27.53 26.07 34.72
CA LYS A 410 26.98 27.03 35.67
C LYS A 410 25.87 26.33 36.46
N PRO A 411 26.07 26.05 37.76
CA PRO A 411 25.05 25.37 38.56
C PRO A 411 23.81 26.26 38.62
N THR A 412 22.67 25.65 38.33
CA THR A 412 21.35 26.28 38.48
C THR A 412 20.68 25.70 39.71
N PRO A 413 19.97 26.51 40.51
CA PRO A 413 19.30 25.99 41.70
C PRO A 413 18.26 24.95 41.29
N HIS A 414 18.12 23.91 42.11
CA HIS A 414 17.04 22.93 41.93
C HIS A 414 15.68 23.67 41.93
N ARG A 415 14.79 23.30 41.01
CA ARG A 415 13.43 23.86 40.96
C ARG A 415 12.49 22.86 41.61
N LYS A 416 11.85 23.27 42.71
CA LYS A 416 10.81 22.48 43.37
C LYS A 416 9.54 22.47 42.51
N ASN A 417 8.68 21.47 42.72
CA ASN A 417 7.40 21.36 42.04
C ASN A 417 6.38 22.36 42.60
N PHE A 418 6.54 23.64 42.23
CA PHE A 418 5.69 24.73 42.72
C PHE A 418 4.19 24.53 42.46
N LYS A 419 3.84 23.88 41.35
CA LYS A 419 2.43 23.56 41.03
C LYS A 419 1.83 22.64 42.10
N LYS A 420 2.53 21.56 42.43
CA LYS A 420 2.13 20.61 43.48
C LYS A 420 2.02 21.29 44.84
N PHE A 421 3.00 22.14 45.16
CA PHE A 421 2.98 22.93 46.38
C PHE A 421 1.71 23.79 46.47
N LEU A 422 1.39 24.56 45.42
CA LEU A 422 0.26 25.50 45.44
C LEU A 422 -1.12 24.81 45.48
N GLU A 423 -1.26 23.65 44.82
CA GLU A 423 -2.52 22.88 44.81
C GLU A 423 -2.77 22.15 46.12
N LEU A 424 -1.71 21.63 46.75
CA LEU A 424 -1.78 20.77 47.93
C LEU A 424 -1.35 21.48 49.21
N ASP A 425 -1.16 22.80 49.19
CA ASP A 425 -0.96 23.57 50.41
C ASP A 425 -2.26 23.65 51.21
N SER A 426 -2.16 23.82 52.53
CA SER A 426 -3.34 23.98 53.38
C SER A 426 -3.99 25.35 53.16
N TYR A 427 -5.27 25.38 52.78
CA TYR A 427 -6.03 26.62 52.59
C TYR A 427 -7.33 26.61 53.41
N GLY A 428 -7.48 27.58 54.31
CA GLY A 428 -8.64 27.72 55.19
C GLY A 428 -8.84 26.50 56.09
N TYR A 429 -10.04 25.90 56.03
CA TYR A 429 -10.42 24.72 56.82
C TYR A 429 -10.01 23.38 56.20
N LYS A 430 -9.41 23.38 54.99
CA LYS A 430 -8.94 22.14 54.33
C LYS A 430 -7.45 21.94 54.59
N SER A 431 -7.12 21.07 55.54
CA SER A 431 -5.74 20.65 55.80
C SER A 431 -5.35 19.50 54.86
N ASN A 432 -4.51 19.76 53.85
CA ASN A 432 -3.96 18.73 52.95
C ASN A 432 -2.79 17.95 53.57
N ILE A 433 -2.99 17.50 54.82
CA ILE A 433 -2.00 16.78 55.62
C ILE A 433 -2.60 15.43 55.98
N LEU A 434 -1.90 14.35 55.66
CA LEU A 434 -2.32 13.02 56.03
C LEU A 434 -1.72 12.66 57.39
N ARG A 435 -2.56 12.52 58.43
CA ARG A 435 -2.14 12.12 59.77
C ARG A 435 -2.51 10.67 60.05
N TYR A 436 -1.54 9.93 60.58
CA TYR A 436 -1.69 8.54 60.99
C TYR A 436 -1.32 8.39 62.45
N PHE A 437 -2.02 7.51 63.15
CA PHE A 437 -1.59 6.99 64.43
C PHE A 437 -0.70 5.79 64.22
N ALA A 438 0.43 5.79 64.90
CA ALA A 438 1.38 4.71 64.81
C ALA A 438 1.88 4.30 66.20
N LYS A 439 2.17 3.01 66.34
CA LYS A 439 2.84 2.45 67.50
C LYS A 439 4.26 2.07 67.09
N LEU A 440 5.23 2.32 67.96
CA LEU A 440 6.61 1.92 67.70
C LEU A 440 6.75 0.40 67.90
N VAL A 441 7.36 -0.29 66.93
CA VAL A 441 7.68 -1.72 67.04
C VAL A 441 9.10 -1.84 67.60
N THR A 442 9.20 -2.10 68.89
CA THR A 442 10.47 -2.29 69.61
C THR A 442 10.36 -3.36 70.68
N ASP A 443 11.46 -4.06 70.94
CA ASP A 443 11.54 -5.07 72.02
C ASP A 443 11.67 -4.44 73.43
N LYS A 444 11.78 -3.11 73.51
CA LYS A 444 11.90 -2.38 74.77
C LYS A 444 10.51 -2.18 75.37
N CYS A 445 10.26 -2.88 76.47
CA CYS A 445 8.99 -2.80 77.21
C CYS A 445 8.55 -1.35 77.55
N ALA A 446 9.49 -0.44 77.82
CA ALA A 446 9.16 0.97 78.11
C ALA A 446 8.69 1.78 76.89
N ASP A 447 9.10 1.37 75.69
CA ASP A 447 8.77 2.05 74.44
C ASP A 447 7.58 1.40 73.72
N GLU A 448 7.18 0.19 74.13
CA GLU A 448 6.07 -0.54 73.52
C GLU A 448 4.81 0.32 73.55
N ASP A 449 4.39 0.87 74.68
CA ASP A 449 3.10 1.58 74.78
C ASP A 449 3.10 3.00 74.22
N ARG A 450 4.21 3.47 73.65
CA ARG A 450 4.31 4.84 73.10
C ARG A 450 3.55 4.97 71.79
N LEU A 451 2.63 5.93 71.76
CA LEU A 451 1.87 6.30 70.58
C LEU A 451 2.51 7.49 69.86
N PHE A 452 2.44 7.49 68.54
CA PHE A 452 2.99 8.53 67.69
C PHE A 452 1.98 8.96 66.65
N VAL A 453 2.00 10.25 66.32
CA VAL A 453 1.25 10.82 65.21
C VAL A 453 2.23 11.11 64.08
N ILE A 454 2.04 10.43 62.96
CA ILE A 454 2.85 10.60 61.75
C ILE A 454 2.06 11.50 60.80
N ALA A 455 2.57 12.70 60.52
CA ALA A 455 1.97 13.63 59.58
C ALA A 455 2.76 13.66 58.27
N TYR A 456 2.12 13.29 57.16
CA TYR A 456 2.62 13.38 55.81
C TYR A 456 2.05 14.62 55.12
N TYR A 457 2.93 15.51 54.67
CA TYR A 457 2.57 16.75 53.98
C TYR A 457 2.57 16.53 52.47
N LEU A 458 1.38 16.60 51.86
CA LEU A 458 1.19 16.37 50.43
C LEU A 458 1.85 17.43 49.53
N SER A 459 2.11 18.64 50.05
CA SER A 459 2.73 19.73 49.29
C SER A 459 4.19 19.46 48.92
N ASP A 460 4.97 18.88 49.84
CA ASP A 460 6.43 18.69 49.70
C ASP A 460 6.90 17.23 49.85
N ASP A 461 5.99 16.27 50.06
CA ASP A 461 6.31 14.86 50.36
C ASP A 461 7.24 14.71 51.57
N THR A 462 6.93 15.46 52.63
CA THR A 462 7.70 15.44 53.88
C THR A 462 6.90 14.77 54.98
N ILE A 463 7.61 14.15 55.92
CA ILE A 463 7.05 13.45 57.07
C ILE A 463 7.52 14.14 58.35
N SER A 464 6.62 14.34 59.30
CA SER A 464 6.95 14.63 60.69
C SER A 464 6.34 13.57 61.60
N VAL A 465 7.01 13.29 62.71
CA VAL A 465 6.54 12.35 63.73
C VAL A 465 6.46 13.10 65.05
N PHE A 466 5.29 13.09 65.66
CA PHE A 466 5.00 13.80 66.89
C PHE A 466 4.47 12.83 67.94
N GLU A 467 5.05 12.86 69.13
CA GLU A 467 4.61 12.09 70.28
C GLU A 467 3.70 12.95 71.16
N PRO A 468 2.44 12.54 71.39
CA PRO A 468 1.55 13.22 72.32
C PRO A 468 2.06 13.10 73.76
N ILE A 469 1.71 14.09 74.58
CA ILE A 469 2.10 14.11 76.00
C ILE A 469 1.05 13.34 76.80
N GLU A 470 1.48 12.24 77.42
CA GLU A 470 0.65 11.46 78.34
C GLU A 470 0.97 11.79 79.79
N ILE A 471 -0.04 12.18 80.56
CA ILE A 471 0.09 12.49 81.99
C ILE A 471 0.49 11.21 82.73
N ASN A 472 1.48 11.31 83.62
CA ASN A 472 2.03 10.19 84.42
C ASN A 472 2.78 9.10 83.64
N SER A 473 3.06 9.28 82.34
CA SER A 473 3.86 8.34 81.54
C SER A 473 5.36 8.38 81.87
N GLY A 474 5.85 9.51 82.41
CA GLY A 474 7.29 9.76 82.61
C GLY A 474 8.02 10.23 81.34
N ASN A 475 7.35 10.27 80.19
CA ASN A 475 7.90 10.76 78.93
C ASN A 475 7.54 12.24 78.73
N THR A 476 8.50 13.01 78.21
CA THR A 476 8.32 14.47 78.00
C THR A 476 7.41 14.79 76.80
N GLY A 477 7.22 13.82 75.89
CA GLY A 477 6.50 14.00 74.62
C GLY A 477 7.16 15.04 73.69
N GLY A 478 6.54 15.26 72.53
CA GLY A 478 6.94 16.31 71.57
C GLY A 478 7.36 15.81 70.19
N MET A 479 8.10 16.65 69.45
CA MET A 479 8.53 16.29 68.09
C MET A 479 9.63 15.21 68.12
N PHE A 480 9.27 14.00 67.70
CA PHE A 480 10.21 12.88 67.52
C PHE A 480 11.03 13.04 66.22
N LEU A 481 10.37 13.39 65.12
CA LEU A 481 11.01 13.73 63.85
C LEU A 481 10.51 15.08 63.34
N LYS A 482 11.43 16.03 63.16
CA LYS A 482 11.13 17.30 62.47
C LYS A 482 10.79 17.04 61.00
N ARG A 483 9.90 17.86 60.45
CA ARG A 483 9.45 17.78 59.05
C ARG A 483 10.64 17.66 58.08
N SER A 484 10.77 16.49 57.45
CA SER A 484 11.86 16.17 56.53
C SER A 484 11.44 15.09 55.53
N ARG A 485 12.15 14.92 54.42
CA ARG A 485 11.91 13.82 53.48
C ARG A 485 12.62 12.58 53.99
N VAL A 486 11.92 11.45 54.02
CA VAL A 486 12.45 10.18 54.53
C VAL A 486 12.73 9.26 53.35
N LYS A 487 13.94 8.71 53.29
CA LYS A 487 14.37 7.79 52.22
C LYS A 487 13.84 6.38 52.49
N ARG A 488 13.59 5.61 51.43
CA ARG A 488 13.29 4.19 51.56
C ARG A 488 14.47 3.43 52.18
N PRO A 489 14.23 2.44 53.06
CA PRO A 489 15.29 1.66 53.67
C PRO A 489 15.96 0.73 52.65
N GLY A 490 17.24 0.39 52.88
CA GLY A 490 17.97 -0.61 52.09
C GLY A 490 18.58 -0.11 50.77
N GLN A 491 18.54 1.20 50.49
CA GLN A 491 19.18 1.76 49.31
C GLN A 491 20.69 1.93 49.51
N GLU A 492 21.48 1.64 48.47
CA GLU A 492 22.91 1.92 48.46
C GLU A 492 23.17 3.43 48.62
N VAL A 493 24.11 3.76 49.51
CA VAL A 493 24.54 5.14 49.73
C VAL A 493 25.46 5.54 48.56
N PHE A 494 25.35 6.78 48.08
CA PHE A 494 26.19 7.35 47.02
C PHE A 494 26.01 6.71 45.63
N LYS A 495 24.78 6.43 45.22
CA LYS A 495 24.46 6.01 43.84
C LYS A 495 24.46 7.19 42.86
N SER A 496 24.56 6.86 41.56
CA SER A 496 24.43 7.82 40.45
C SER A 496 23.00 8.31 40.23
N GLU A 497 22.02 7.53 40.67
CA GLU A 497 20.60 7.83 40.56
C GLU A 497 20.08 8.50 41.84
N LEU A 498 18.95 9.21 41.76
CA LEU A 498 18.37 9.84 42.94
C LEU A 498 17.80 8.79 43.91
N SER A 499 17.93 9.04 45.22
CA SER A 499 17.29 8.24 46.26
C SER A 499 15.77 8.27 46.11
N GLU A 500 15.13 7.14 46.39
CA GLU A 500 13.67 7.11 46.44
C GLU A 500 13.21 7.45 47.85
N TYR A 501 12.18 8.28 47.91
CA TYR A 501 11.58 8.73 49.14
C TYR A 501 10.25 8.02 49.35
N ILE A 502 9.85 7.89 50.61
CA ILE A 502 8.54 7.34 50.98
C ILE A 502 7.46 8.21 50.34
N GLN A 503 6.53 7.56 49.63
CA GLN A 503 5.42 8.24 48.96
C GLN A 503 4.13 8.07 49.75
N SER A 504 3.13 8.93 49.49
CA SER A 504 1.82 8.83 50.14
C SER A 504 1.13 7.50 49.89
N GLU A 505 1.33 6.89 48.73
CA GLU A 505 0.68 5.64 48.29
C GLU A 505 1.08 4.43 49.14
N GLU A 506 2.27 4.49 49.75
CA GLU A 506 2.79 3.44 50.63
C GLU A 506 2.22 3.53 52.05
N LEU A 507 1.55 4.64 52.39
CA LEU A 507 0.99 4.90 53.71
C LEU A 507 -0.47 4.47 53.75
N TYR A 508 -0.72 3.30 54.34
CA TYR A 508 -2.06 2.81 54.63
C TYR A 508 -2.10 2.11 55.99
N VAL A 509 -3.28 2.05 56.61
CA VAL A 509 -3.43 1.46 57.94
C VAL A 509 -3.10 -0.03 57.91
N GLY A 510 -2.34 -0.49 58.92
CA GLY A 510 -1.80 -1.85 59.04
C GLY A 510 -0.36 -2.01 58.55
N THR A 511 0.20 -1.02 57.85
CA THR A 511 1.60 -1.08 57.38
C THR A 511 2.63 -0.80 58.45
N THR A 512 3.83 -1.33 58.25
CA THR A 512 5.03 -0.97 59.02
C THR A 512 5.89 0.01 58.22
N LEU A 513 5.96 1.24 58.68
CA LEU A 513 6.75 2.33 58.13
C LEU A 513 8.15 2.35 58.77
N ASN A 514 9.21 2.35 57.96
CA ASN A 514 10.57 2.56 58.47
C ASN A 514 10.97 4.03 58.34
N VAL A 515 11.22 4.68 59.47
CA VAL A 515 11.66 6.08 59.54
C VAL A 515 13.02 6.13 60.23
N ASN A 516 14.09 6.34 59.46
CA ASN A 516 15.47 6.42 59.96
C ASN A 516 15.89 5.26 60.88
N GLY A 517 15.39 4.04 60.62
CA GLY A 517 15.68 2.84 61.39
C GLY A 517 14.64 2.48 62.45
N TYR A 518 13.70 3.39 62.76
CA TYR A 518 12.59 3.12 63.65
C TYR A 518 11.40 2.56 62.86
N LEU A 519 10.86 1.43 63.31
CA LEU A 519 9.72 0.78 62.69
C LEU A 519 8.45 1.23 63.39
N PHE A 520 7.55 1.86 62.66
CA PHE A 520 6.26 2.34 63.13
C PHE A 520 5.14 1.54 62.47
N ARG A 521 4.31 0.85 63.25
CA ARG A 521 3.10 0.21 62.73
C ARG A 521 1.97 1.22 62.73
N LEU A 522 1.43 1.54 61.55
CA LEU A 522 0.27 2.43 61.41
C LEU A 522 -0.98 1.70 61.89
N LEU A 523 -1.58 2.19 62.97
CA LEU A 523 -2.75 1.60 63.61
C LEU A 523 -4.07 2.18 63.07
N ASN A 524 -4.12 3.49 62.85
CA ASN A 524 -5.30 4.17 62.34
C ASN A 524 -4.93 5.50 61.66
N ALA A 525 -5.89 6.18 61.05
CA ALA A 525 -5.69 7.42 60.30
C ALA A 525 -6.80 8.45 60.57
N ASP A 526 -6.52 9.73 60.28
CA ASP A 526 -7.47 10.83 60.48
C ASP A 526 -8.70 10.71 59.58
N GLU A 527 -9.85 11.22 60.02
CA GLU A 527 -11.07 11.16 59.23
C GLU A 527 -10.88 11.85 57.87
N TYR A 528 -10.15 12.97 57.88
CA TYR A 528 -9.73 13.65 56.66
C TYR A 528 -8.89 12.75 55.75
N THR A 529 -7.93 12.01 56.31
CA THR A 529 -7.05 11.14 55.51
C THR A 529 -7.81 10.03 54.81
N LEU A 530 -8.72 9.39 55.53
CA LEU A 530 -9.54 8.31 55.00
C LEU A 530 -10.45 8.84 53.90
N LYS A 531 -11.12 9.99 54.10
CA LYS A 531 -11.90 10.66 53.05
C LYS A 531 -11.04 11.04 51.85
N TYR A 532 -9.82 11.52 52.07
CA TYR A 532 -8.91 11.90 51.00
C TYR A 532 -8.48 10.69 50.16
N MET A 533 -8.20 9.55 50.79
CA MET A 533 -7.86 8.32 50.09
C MET A 533 -9.05 7.73 49.34
N GLU A 534 -10.24 7.72 49.95
CA GLU A 534 -11.49 7.26 49.33
C GLU A 534 -11.87 8.10 48.11
N ASN A 535 -11.64 9.42 48.14
CA ASN A 535 -11.87 10.30 47.00
C ASN A 535 -10.84 10.11 45.86
N ASN A 536 -9.64 9.62 46.18
CA ASN A 536 -8.53 9.48 45.25
C ASN A 536 -8.19 7.99 45.01
N THR A 537 -9.19 7.22 44.61
CA THR A 537 -9.09 5.76 44.42
C THR A 537 -8.00 5.31 43.43
N ASP A 538 -7.70 6.12 42.41
CA ASP A 538 -6.64 5.81 41.42
C ASP A 538 -5.25 5.74 42.05
N ARG A 539 -4.98 6.57 43.06
CA ARG A 539 -3.68 6.62 43.76
C ARG A 539 -3.63 5.69 44.97
N PHE A 540 -4.78 5.40 45.58
CA PHE A 540 -4.90 4.60 46.79
C PHE A 540 -5.73 3.33 46.54
N PRO A 541 -5.13 2.26 46.01
CA PRO A 541 -5.86 1.05 45.65
C PRO A 541 -6.49 0.35 46.86
N PHE A 542 -5.86 0.44 48.04
CA PHE A 542 -6.35 -0.17 49.28
C PHE A 542 -7.54 0.57 49.90
N SER A 543 -7.84 1.78 49.43
CA SER A 543 -9.02 2.54 49.87
C SER A 543 -10.16 2.47 48.85
N ASN A 544 -10.01 1.70 47.77
CA ASN A 544 -11.05 1.50 46.78
C ASN A 544 -12.05 0.42 47.24
N PHE A 545 -13.28 0.85 47.50
CA PHE A 545 -14.38 0.01 47.96
C PHE A 545 -14.68 -1.17 47.01
N GLU A 546 -14.68 -0.95 45.70
CA GLU A 546 -15.00 -2.01 44.73
C GLU A 546 -13.96 -3.13 44.72
N LEU A 547 -12.68 -2.78 44.87
CA LEU A 547 -11.59 -3.76 44.93
C LEU A 547 -11.64 -4.54 46.25
N ALA A 548 -11.97 -3.86 47.35
CA ALA A 548 -12.15 -4.49 48.66
C ALA A 548 -13.32 -5.49 48.64
N ILE A 549 -14.47 -5.11 48.06
CA ILE A 549 -15.60 -6.04 47.88
C ILE A 549 -15.23 -7.20 46.96
N LYS A 550 -14.59 -6.97 45.81
CA LYS A 550 -14.15 -8.06 44.92
C LYS A 550 -13.23 -9.06 45.63
N LYS A 551 -12.45 -8.64 46.63
CA LYS A 551 -11.65 -9.55 47.46
C LYS A 551 -12.53 -10.37 48.40
N LEU A 552 -13.53 -9.76 49.04
CA LEU A 552 -14.53 -10.45 49.87
C LEU A 552 -15.38 -11.44 49.06
N GLU A 553 -15.79 -11.07 47.84
CA GLU A 553 -16.59 -11.93 46.96
C GLU A 553 -15.89 -13.23 46.57
N LYS A 554 -14.55 -13.27 46.56
CA LYS A 554 -13.80 -14.52 46.33
C LYS A 554 -14.03 -15.55 47.42
N GLU A 555 -14.52 -15.14 48.59
CA GLU A 555 -14.79 -15.99 49.75
C GLU A 555 -16.27 -16.31 49.95
N LYS A 556 -17.08 -16.15 48.88
CA LYS A 556 -18.52 -16.49 48.83
C LYS A 556 -18.90 -17.87 49.38
N TYR A 557 -17.99 -18.85 49.37
CA TYR A 557 -18.24 -20.20 49.87
C TYR A 557 -18.43 -20.28 51.40
N LYS A 558 -17.97 -19.28 52.17
CA LYS A 558 -18.16 -19.21 53.65
C LYS A 558 -19.37 -18.39 54.08
N SER A 559 -20.17 -17.84 53.16
CA SER A 559 -21.24 -16.87 53.44
C SER A 559 -22.22 -17.27 54.56
N ARG A 560 -22.53 -18.56 54.69
CA ARG A 560 -23.41 -19.09 55.76
C ARG A 560 -22.79 -19.01 57.15
N GLU A 561 -21.49 -19.31 57.27
CA GLU A 561 -20.75 -19.22 58.53
C GLU A 561 -20.63 -17.75 58.95
N ILE A 562 -20.41 -16.84 57.99
CA ILE A 562 -20.33 -15.40 58.22
C ILE A 562 -21.62 -14.85 58.83
N LYS A 563 -22.78 -15.22 58.25
CA LYS A 563 -24.09 -14.81 58.77
C LYS A 563 -24.34 -15.32 60.19
N GLN A 564 -23.96 -16.58 60.47
CA GLN A 564 -24.12 -17.17 61.80
C GLN A 564 -23.22 -16.52 62.85
N VAL A 565 -21.97 -16.19 62.50
CA VAL A 565 -21.02 -15.55 63.41
C VAL A 565 -21.44 -14.11 63.73
N PHE A 566 -21.92 -13.35 62.74
CA PHE A 566 -22.47 -12.01 62.99
C PHE A 566 -23.76 -12.06 63.82
N ALA A 567 -24.66 -13.01 63.54
CA ALA A 567 -25.88 -13.18 64.34
C ALA A 567 -25.59 -13.63 65.78
N ALA A 568 -24.53 -14.42 66.00
CA ALA A 568 -24.09 -14.81 67.34
C ALA A 568 -23.45 -13.65 68.12
N ALA A 569 -22.82 -12.70 67.42
CA ALA A 569 -22.22 -11.51 68.01
C ALA A 569 -23.24 -10.43 68.39
N ASP A 570 -24.42 -10.42 67.76
CA ASP A 570 -25.52 -9.48 68.00
C ASP A 570 -26.58 -10.11 68.92
N SER A 571 -26.28 -10.17 70.22
CA SER A 571 -27.18 -10.75 71.24
C SER A 571 -28.49 -9.98 71.44
N GLU A 572 -28.53 -8.72 71.01
CA GLU A 572 -29.68 -7.82 71.17
C GLU A 572 -30.54 -7.72 69.89
N HIS A 573 -30.15 -8.41 68.81
CA HIS A 573 -30.79 -8.35 67.49
C HIS A 573 -30.98 -6.91 66.98
N THR A 574 -29.98 -6.07 67.22
CA THR A 574 -29.99 -4.65 66.86
C THR A 574 -29.62 -4.39 65.40
N GLU A 575 -29.26 -5.45 64.65
CA GLU A 575 -28.81 -5.43 63.24
C GLU A 575 -27.49 -4.66 63.03
N VAL A 576 -26.81 -4.33 64.13
CA VAL A 576 -25.65 -3.45 64.19
C VAL A 576 -24.60 -4.07 65.11
N VAL A 577 -23.33 -4.01 64.70
CA VAL A 577 -22.21 -4.59 65.47
C VAL A 577 -21.13 -3.53 65.73
N PRO A 578 -20.51 -3.50 66.92
CA PRO A 578 -19.39 -2.61 67.21
C PRO A 578 -18.16 -2.93 66.36
N TYR A 579 -17.38 -1.92 65.99
CA TYR A 579 -16.28 -2.07 65.02
C TYR A 579 -15.18 -3.05 65.43
N SER A 580 -14.85 -3.16 66.72
CA SER A 580 -13.88 -4.14 67.23
C SER A 580 -14.31 -5.57 66.90
N THR A 581 -15.55 -5.91 67.25
CA THR A 581 -16.15 -7.21 66.97
C THR A 581 -16.26 -7.47 65.47
N TYR A 582 -16.66 -6.45 64.69
CA TYR A 582 -16.70 -6.55 63.23
C TYR A 582 -15.32 -6.82 62.60
N ARG A 583 -14.27 -6.13 63.08
CA ARG A 583 -12.89 -6.29 62.64
C ARG A 583 -12.39 -7.71 62.90
N ASP A 584 -12.57 -8.21 64.12
CA ASP A 584 -12.08 -9.53 64.54
C ASP A 584 -12.76 -10.64 63.73
N ILE A 585 -14.09 -10.55 63.57
CA ILE A 585 -14.87 -11.50 62.76
C ILE A 585 -14.36 -11.56 61.32
N LEU A 586 -14.17 -10.41 60.65
CA LEU A 586 -13.71 -10.41 59.26
C LEU A 586 -12.24 -10.83 59.11
N LEU A 587 -11.37 -10.50 60.06
CA LEU A 587 -9.98 -10.97 60.03
C LEU A 587 -9.90 -12.50 60.16
N ASP A 588 -10.70 -13.08 61.05
CA ASP A 588 -10.79 -14.53 61.25
C ASP A 588 -11.35 -15.25 60.02
N ILE A 589 -12.43 -14.73 59.42
CA ILE A 589 -13.06 -15.31 58.23
C ILE A 589 -12.10 -15.31 57.04
N THR A 590 -11.43 -14.16 56.82
CA THR A 590 -10.56 -13.93 55.66
C THR A 590 -9.13 -14.44 55.84
N ALA A 591 -8.83 -15.07 56.98
CA ALA A 591 -7.50 -15.56 57.34
C ALA A 591 -6.40 -14.49 57.13
N GLY A 592 -6.72 -13.22 57.40
CA GLY A 592 -5.79 -12.09 57.26
C GLY A 592 -5.44 -11.68 55.82
N LYS A 593 -6.23 -12.09 54.81
CA LYS A 593 -6.00 -11.64 53.42
C LYS A 593 -6.42 -10.21 53.15
N LEU A 594 -7.38 -9.69 53.94
CA LEU A 594 -7.78 -8.28 53.89
C LEU A 594 -6.85 -7.45 54.75
N ILE A 595 -6.50 -6.28 54.23
CA ILE A 595 -5.66 -5.31 54.93
C ILE A 595 -6.55 -4.46 55.85
N GLU A 596 -5.99 -4.00 56.98
CA GLU A 596 -6.72 -3.17 57.95
C GLU A 596 -7.37 -1.93 57.30
N GLN A 597 -6.68 -1.27 56.36
CA GLN A 597 -7.23 -0.17 55.55
C GLN A 597 -8.52 -0.54 54.79
N GLU A 598 -8.58 -1.74 54.20
CA GLU A 598 -9.74 -2.20 53.40
C GLU A 598 -10.94 -2.48 54.32
N LEU A 599 -10.69 -3.00 55.51
CA LEU A 599 -11.74 -3.20 56.52
C LEU A 599 -12.34 -1.88 56.98
N ILE A 600 -11.50 -0.85 57.14
CA ILE A 600 -11.93 0.50 57.52
C ILE A 600 -12.82 1.12 56.44
N THR A 601 -12.45 1.01 55.16
CA THR A 601 -13.26 1.59 54.07
C THR A 601 -14.61 0.89 53.93
N ILE A 602 -14.66 -0.43 54.10
CA ILE A 602 -15.92 -1.17 54.11
C ILE A 602 -16.78 -0.76 55.32
N ALA A 603 -16.18 -0.71 56.53
CA ALA A 603 -16.90 -0.31 57.74
C ALA A 603 -17.48 1.11 57.64
N ARG A 604 -16.77 2.02 56.98
CA ARG A 604 -17.22 3.41 56.75
C ARG A 604 -18.36 3.51 55.76
N HIS A 605 -18.38 2.64 54.73
CA HIS A 605 -19.49 2.59 53.79
C HIS A 605 -20.79 2.11 54.47
N TYR A 606 -20.70 1.13 55.38
CA TYR A 606 -21.82 0.57 56.12
C TYR A 606 -22.01 1.18 57.53
N ARG A 607 -21.59 2.43 57.72
CA ARG A 607 -21.72 3.14 59.02
C ARG A 607 -23.20 3.30 59.38
N ALA A 608 -23.55 2.87 60.61
CA ALA A 608 -24.87 3.17 61.17
C ALA A 608 -24.94 4.67 61.55
N PRO A 609 -26.04 5.39 61.22
CA PRO A 609 -26.25 6.74 61.72
C PRO A 609 -26.33 6.72 63.24
N GLU A 610 -25.58 7.61 63.89
CA GLU A 610 -25.76 7.87 65.32
C GLU A 610 -27.17 8.45 65.50
N ASN A 611 -28.07 7.72 66.16
CA ASN A 611 -29.35 8.28 66.59
C ASN A 611 -29.04 9.36 67.63
N THR A 612 -28.79 10.59 67.18
CA THR A 612 -28.79 11.80 68.01
C THR A 612 -30.23 12.21 68.31
N GLU A 613 -31.07 11.28 68.74
CA GLU A 613 -32.25 11.65 69.51
C GLU A 613 -31.75 11.81 70.94
N SER A 614 -31.19 12.98 71.24
CA SER A 614 -30.97 13.39 72.62
C SER A 614 -32.32 13.34 73.31
N ASP A 615 -32.49 12.39 74.24
CA ASP A 615 -33.68 12.29 75.06
C ASP A 615 -33.96 13.68 75.65
N VAL A 616 -35.18 14.18 75.45
CA VAL A 616 -35.60 15.52 75.93
C VAL A 616 -35.27 15.71 77.41
N ASN A 617 -35.32 14.62 78.18
CA ASN A 617 -34.95 14.55 79.59
C ASN A 617 -33.45 14.84 79.86
N PHE A 618 -32.54 14.43 78.97
CA PHE A 618 -31.10 14.69 79.10
C PHE A 618 -30.78 16.17 78.86
N LEU A 619 -31.38 16.78 77.83
CA LEU A 619 -31.22 18.21 77.53
C LEU A 619 -31.75 19.09 78.67
N ILE A 620 -32.91 18.73 79.24
CA ILE A 620 -33.48 19.43 80.40
C ILE A 620 -32.55 19.28 81.62
N ALA A 621 -32.02 18.07 81.87
CA ALA A 621 -31.10 17.84 82.98
C ALA A 621 -29.79 18.64 82.84
N GLN A 622 -29.25 18.78 81.62
CA GLN A 622 -28.07 19.59 81.35
C GLN A 622 -28.35 21.09 81.53
N ALA A 623 -29.54 21.55 81.11
CA ALA A 623 -29.99 22.92 81.36
C ALA A 623 -30.15 23.19 82.87
N HIS A 624 -30.76 22.27 83.61
CA HIS A 624 -30.89 22.35 85.08
C HIS A 624 -29.54 22.43 85.78
N GLU A 625 -28.53 21.65 85.36
CA GLU A 625 -27.19 21.73 85.92
C GLU A 625 -26.56 23.12 85.71
N LYS A 626 -26.73 23.71 84.52
CA LYS A 626 -26.24 25.06 84.20
C LYS A 626 -26.96 26.13 85.02
N PHE A 627 -28.27 26.01 85.19
CA PHE A 627 -29.06 26.92 86.03
C PHE A 627 -28.67 26.84 87.51
N LYS A 628 -28.45 25.62 88.04
CA LYS A 628 -27.95 25.39 89.41
C LYS A 628 -26.55 25.97 89.61
N LYS A 629 -25.62 25.75 88.67
CA LYS A 629 -24.25 26.30 88.71
C LYS A 629 -24.23 27.84 88.75
N ASN A 630 -25.15 28.47 88.03
CA ASN A 630 -25.22 29.93 87.90
C ASN A 630 -26.24 30.59 88.85
N MET A 631 -26.88 29.83 89.74
CA MET A 631 -27.88 30.32 90.72
C MET A 631 -28.99 31.16 90.07
N TYR A 632 -29.46 30.76 88.89
CA TYR A 632 -30.47 31.52 88.15
C TYR A 632 -31.88 31.19 88.63
N GLU A 633 -32.61 32.21 89.07
CA GLU A 633 -33.94 32.06 89.70
C GLU A 633 -35.03 32.97 89.09
N ASN A 634 -34.69 33.84 88.14
CA ASN A 634 -35.60 34.87 87.63
C ASN A 634 -36.57 34.37 86.54
N PHE A 635 -37.08 33.14 86.67
CA PHE A 635 -38.02 32.55 85.71
C PHE A 635 -39.37 33.28 85.69
N ASP A 636 -39.88 33.72 86.84
CA ASP A 636 -41.16 34.44 86.92
C ASP A 636 -41.10 35.79 86.19
N VAL A 637 -40.02 36.56 86.40
CA VAL A 637 -39.77 37.83 85.69
C VAL A 637 -39.67 37.59 84.19
N PHE A 638 -39.11 36.45 83.78
CA PHE A 638 -38.99 36.09 82.38
C PHE A 638 -40.34 35.75 81.74
N ILE A 639 -41.19 34.99 82.44
CA ILE A 639 -42.56 34.71 82.03
C ILE A 639 -43.35 36.02 81.91
N PHE A 640 -43.21 36.97 82.86
CA PHE A 640 -43.85 38.29 82.76
C PHE A 640 -43.40 39.10 81.54
N ASN A 641 -42.10 39.06 81.20
CA ASN A 641 -41.59 39.74 80.00
C ASN A 641 -42.14 39.11 78.71
N CYS A 642 -42.29 37.78 78.68
CA CYS A 642 -42.96 37.09 77.57
C CYS A 642 -44.45 37.47 77.48
N MET A 643 -45.16 37.58 78.61
CA MET A 643 -46.55 38.05 78.62
C MET A 643 -46.71 39.50 78.14
N TYR A 644 -45.72 40.36 78.38
CA TYR A 644 -45.73 41.75 77.90
C TYR A 644 -45.57 41.83 76.36
N GLU A 645 -44.73 40.97 75.78
CA GLU A 645 -44.55 40.86 74.33
C GLU A 645 -45.75 40.18 73.65
N ASP A 646 -46.46 39.27 74.35
CA ASP A 646 -47.70 38.65 73.89
C ASP A 646 -48.91 39.62 74.00
N ARG A 647 -48.95 40.62 73.12
CA ARG A 647 -50.05 41.61 73.04
C ARG A 647 -51.41 40.98 72.75
N ALA A 648 -51.44 39.77 72.18
CA ALA A 648 -52.65 39.04 71.83
C ALA A 648 -53.17 38.13 72.96
N LYS A 649 -52.38 37.96 74.04
CA LYS A 649 -52.67 37.09 75.20
C LYS A 649 -53.02 35.66 74.80
N LYS A 650 -52.30 35.11 73.81
CA LYS A 650 -52.53 33.75 73.32
C LYS A 650 -51.81 32.69 74.15
N GLY A 651 -50.85 33.07 74.99
CA GLY A 651 -50.06 32.13 75.79
C GLY A 651 -48.91 31.47 75.00
N VAL A 652 -48.73 31.86 73.74
CA VAL A 652 -47.72 31.32 72.82
C VAL A 652 -46.97 32.44 72.14
N LEU A 653 -45.67 32.24 71.89
CA LEU A 653 -44.82 33.18 71.17
C LEU A 653 -43.99 32.46 70.09
N PRO A 654 -43.66 33.13 68.98
CA PRO A 654 -42.76 32.56 67.97
C PRO A 654 -41.39 32.19 68.55
N THR A 655 -40.80 31.08 68.09
CA THR A 655 -39.46 30.59 68.50
C THR A 655 -38.38 31.68 68.41
N LYS A 656 -38.43 32.50 67.35
CA LYS A 656 -37.48 33.59 67.11
C LYS A 656 -37.55 34.69 68.18
N ASP A 657 -38.74 34.96 68.69
CA ASP A 657 -38.95 36.00 69.70
C ASP A 657 -38.53 35.48 71.07
N ILE A 658 -38.86 34.24 71.42
CA ILE A 658 -38.36 33.61 72.65
C ILE A 658 -36.84 33.53 72.64
N ARG A 659 -36.21 33.14 71.52
CA ARG A 659 -34.75 33.15 71.38
C ARG A 659 -34.15 34.53 71.61
N ARG A 660 -34.75 35.58 71.04
CA ARG A 660 -34.33 36.97 71.25
C ARG A 660 -34.43 37.35 72.72
N MET A 661 -35.52 36.96 73.39
CA MET A 661 -35.74 37.23 74.81
C MET A 661 -34.75 36.46 75.68
N CYS A 662 -34.46 35.19 75.35
CA CYS A 662 -33.50 34.39 76.10
C CYS A 662 -32.09 34.98 76.06
N LYS A 663 -31.70 35.53 74.90
CA LYS A 663 -30.43 36.25 74.72
C LYS A 663 -30.43 37.62 75.41
N SER A 664 -31.54 38.35 75.37
CA SER A 664 -31.62 39.68 75.99
C SER A 664 -31.57 39.61 77.52
N SER A 665 -32.16 38.57 78.13
CA SER A 665 -32.14 38.35 79.58
C SER A 665 -30.88 37.63 80.09
N ARG A 666 -29.95 37.28 79.19
CA ARG A 666 -28.70 36.56 79.49
C ARG A 666 -28.94 35.24 80.21
N LEU A 667 -29.82 34.40 79.67
CA LEU A 667 -30.02 33.05 80.17
C LEU A 667 -28.68 32.27 80.17
N PRO A 668 -28.31 31.59 81.27
CA PRO A 668 -27.04 30.87 81.41
C PRO A 668 -27.01 29.53 80.65
N LEU A 669 -27.40 29.53 79.38
CA LEU A 669 -27.33 28.39 78.46
C LEU A 669 -26.41 28.75 77.29
N SER A 670 -25.71 27.76 76.73
CA SER A 670 -25.00 27.96 75.46
C SER A 670 -25.99 28.10 74.31
N ASP A 671 -25.62 28.84 73.27
CA ASP A 671 -26.48 29.06 72.10
C ASP A 671 -26.92 27.74 71.46
N ASP A 672 -26.02 26.74 71.40
CA ASP A 672 -26.32 25.41 70.83
C ASP A 672 -27.36 24.64 71.67
N LEU A 673 -27.22 24.64 73.00
CA LEU A 673 -28.16 23.96 73.89
C LEU A 673 -29.52 24.66 73.93
N LEU A 674 -29.53 25.99 73.85
CA LEU A 674 -30.75 26.78 73.77
C LEU A 674 -31.50 26.48 72.47
N ASP A 675 -30.80 26.42 71.34
CA ASP A 675 -31.42 26.13 70.04
C ASP A 675 -31.95 24.69 69.97
N GLU A 676 -31.25 23.71 70.54
CA GLU A 676 -31.73 22.32 70.66
C GLU A 676 -32.96 22.20 71.55
N LEU A 677 -33.01 22.93 72.67
CA LEU A 677 -34.19 22.96 73.54
C LEU A 677 -35.38 23.62 72.82
N LEU A 678 -35.19 24.77 72.19
CA LEU A 678 -36.28 25.48 71.52
C LEU A 678 -36.88 24.68 70.35
N THR A 679 -36.05 23.95 69.60
CA THR A 679 -36.52 23.12 68.47
C THR A 679 -37.32 21.90 68.92
N LYS A 680 -37.08 21.36 70.12
CA LYS A 680 -37.83 20.23 70.67
C LYS A 680 -39.19 20.61 71.26
N PHE A 681 -39.35 21.86 71.70
CA PHE A 681 -40.59 22.40 72.27
C PHE A 681 -41.38 23.27 71.28
N GLU A 682 -41.01 23.23 70.00
CA GLU A 682 -41.66 23.98 68.93
C GLU A 682 -42.90 23.22 68.41
N ASP A 683 -44.05 23.89 68.39
CA ASP A 683 -45.28 23.36 67.79
C ASP A 683 -45.22 23.44 66.24
N ASN A 684 -46.14 22.75 65.54
CA ASN A 684 -46.22 22.72 64.07
C ASN A 684 -46.32 24.11 63.39
N GLU A 685 -46.67 25.17 64.14
CA GLU A 685 -46.75 26.55 63.66
C GLU A 685 -45.53 27.43 64.03
N HIS A 686 -44.41 26.82 64.46
CA HIS A 686 -43.20 27.51 64.91
C HIS A 686 -43.42 28.44 66.13
N GLN A 687 -44.30 28.02 67.03
CA GLN A 687 -44.66 28.72 68.26
C GLN A 687 -44.30 27.84 69.46
N ILE A 688 -44.01 28.47 70.59
CA ILE A 688 -43.77 27.78 71.87
C ILE A 688 -44.71 28.38 72.90
N ASP A 689 -45.34 27.51 73.67
CA ASP A 689 -45.98 27.88 74.93
C ASP A 689 -44.90 28.22 75.97
N TYR A 690 -44.71 29.52 76.17
CA TYR A 690 -43.65 30.02 77.05
C TYR A 690 -43.91 29.68 78.53
N VAL A 691 -45.16 29.45 78.95
CA VAL A 691 -45.48 29.13 80.34
C VAL A 691 -45.06 27.69 80.65
N THR A 692 -45.39 26.75 79.77
CA THR A 692 -45.00 25.35 79.94
C THR A 692 -43.49 25.16 79.74
N PHE A 693 -42.90 25.82 78.75
CA PHE A 693 -41.45 25.75 78.50
C PHE A 693 -40.61 26.22 79.70
N PHE A 694 -40.89 27.40 80.26
CA PHE A 694 -40.11 27.92 81.40
C PHE A 694 -40.45 27.25 82.72
N SER A 695 -41.65 26.66 82.87
CA SER A 695 -41.97 25.86 84.06
C SER A 695 -41.26 24.50 84.05
N ILE A 696 -41.04 23.89 82.88
CA ILE A 696 -40.25 22.66 82.74
C ILE A 696 -38.76 22.92 83.01
N LEU A 697 -38.22 24.05 82.55
CA LEU A 697 -36.85 24.47 82.83
C LEU A 697 -36.61 24.96 84.27
N ASN A 698 -37.69 25.21 85.02
CA ASN A 698 -37.60 25.62 86.41
C ASN A 698 -37.28 24.40 87.29
N TRP A 699 -35.99 24.22 87.54
CA TRP A 699 -35.43 23.12 88.32
C TRP A 699 -35.94 23.04 89.78
N ARG A 700 -36.55 24.11 90.33
CA ARG A 700 -37.21 24.07 91.65
C ARG A 700 -38.63 23.50 91.60
N MET A 701 -39.34 23.75 90.51
CA MET A 701 -40.72 23.28 90.32
C MET A 701 -40.76 21.84 89.81
N ASN A 702 -39.86 21.48 88.88
CA ASN A 702 -39.77 20.16 88.27
C ASN A 702 -38.34 19.61 88.32
N PRO A 703 -37.88 19.04 89.46
CA PRO A 703 -36.54 18.48 89.56
C PRO A 703 -36.41 17.20 88.72
N THR A 704 -35.51 17.20 87.74
CA THR A 704 -35.10 16.00 86.99
C THR A 704 -33.99 15.25 87.74
N PRO A 705 -33.87 13.91 87.58
CA PRO A 705 -32.78 13.14 88.19
C PRO A 705 -31.41 13.66 87.74
N GLU A 706 -30.45 13.68 88.66
CA GLU A 706 -29.09 14.14 88.37
C GLU A 706 -28.42 13.23 87.33
N ILE A 707 -27.77 13.84 86.33
CA ILE A 707 -26.98 13.13 85.34
C ILE A 707 -25.84 12.43 86.09
N GLN A 708 -25.90 11.11 86.20
CA GLN A 708 -24.73 10.34 86.61
C GLN A 708 -23.66 10.50 85.54
N SER A 709 -22.49 10.98 85.93
CA SER A 709 -21.34 11.04 85.04
C SER A 709 -20.98 9.60 84.64
N PRO A 710 -20.85 9.28 83.35
CA PRO A 710 -20.36 7.96 82.95
C PRO A 710 -18.97 7.71 83.55
N PRO A 711 -18.59 6.44 83.80
CA PRO A 711 -17.36 6.10 84.50
C PRO A 711 -16.13 6.64 83.74
N TYR A 712 -15.40 7.55 84.41
CA TYR A 712 -14.25 8.32 83.91
C TYR A 712 -13.15 7.50 83.20
N LEU A 713 -13.10 6.18 83.42
CA LEU A 713 -12.03 5.30 82.96
C LEU A 713 -12.27 4.63 81.59
N LYS A 714 -13.50 4.56 81.05
CA LYS A 714 -13.76 3.85 79.78
C LYS A 714 -13.87 4.75 78.55
N GLU A 715 -14.53 5.91 78.64
CA GLU A 715 -14.84 6.71 77.44
C GLU A 715 -13.79 7.78 77.09
N ARG A 716 -12.91 8.16 78.03
CA ARG A 716 -11.86 9.16 77.72
C ARG A 716 -10.83 8.68 76.71
N CYS A 717 -10.71 7.38 76.51
CA CYS A 717 -9.87 6.81 75.45
C CYS A 717 -10.50 6.87 74.06
N GLU A 718 -11.82 7.08 73.95
CA GLU A 718 -12.51 6.82 72.68
C GLU A 718 -13.08 8.07 72.00
N ASP A 719 -13.54 9.09 72.73
CA ASP A 719 -14.37 10.12 72.07
C ASP A 719 -13.83 11.56 72.05
N ILE A 720 -12.98 11.99 72.99
CA ILE A 720 -12.50 13.40 73.00
C ILE A 720 -11.06 13.49 73.51
N TRP A 721 -10.12 13.14 72.63
CA TRP A 721 -8.71 13.49 72.77
C TRP A 721 -8.39 14.65 71.82
N VAL A 722 -8.42 15.89 72.35
CA VAL A 722 -7.73 17.09 71.85
C VAL A 722 -7.55 17.19 70.32
N GLY A 723 -8.65 17.28 69.55
CA GLY A 723 -8.58 17.49 68.09
C GLY A 723 -7.88 16.37 67.32
N MET A 724 -7.83 15.17 67.90
CA MET A 724 -7.26 13.97 67.32
C MET A 724 -8.36 13.04 66.80
N PRO A 725 -8.06 12.22 65.78
CA PRO A 725 -9.01 11.21 65.31
C PRO A 725 -9.23 10.13 66.38
N SER A 726 -10.45 9.64 66.54
CA SER A 726 -10.75 8.54 67.45
C SER A 726 -9.98 7.28 67.05
N PRO A 727 -9.46 6.47 68.00
CA PRO A 727 -8.79 5.20 67.68
C PRO A 727 -9.74 4.21 66.99
N ILE A 728 -11.04 4.42 67.13
CA ILE A 728 -12.11 3.69 66.47
C ILE A 728 -12.59 4.50 65.26
N PRO A 729 -12.49 3.97 64.02
CA PRO A 729 -12.86 4.69 62.80
C PRO A 729 -14.39 4.82 62.61
N VAL A 730 -15.17 3.88 63.16
CA VAL A 730 -16.64 3.85 63.14
C VAL A 730 -17.13 3.19 64.42
N LYS A 731 -18.10 3.76 65.15
CA LYS A 731 -18.62 3.15 66.38
C LYS A 731 -19.42 1.87 66.12
N TYR A 732 -20.28 1.91 65.12
CA TYR A 732 -21.28 0.88 64.83
C TYR A 732 -21.42 0.64 63.32
N VAL A 733 -21.43 -0.63 62.90
CA VAL A 733 -21.49 -1.06 61.48
C VAL A 733 -22.76 -1.88 61.25
N ARG A 734 -23.53 -1.55 60.21
CA ARG A 734 -24.67 -2.35 59.76
C ARG A 734 -24.19 -3.58 58.99
N TYR A 735 -24.02 -4.68 59.71
CA TYR A 735 -23.48 -5.90 59.11
C TYR A 735 -24.50 -6.60 58.19
N MET A 736 -25.80 -6.42 58.42
CA MET A 736 -26.86 -7.02 57.58
C MET A 736 -26.85 -6.45 56.16
N ASP A 737 -26.69 -5.13 56.02
CA ASP A 737 -26.56 -4.46 54.72
C ASP A 737 -25.32 -4.97 53.95
N LEU A 738 -24.20 -5.14 54.66
CA LEU A 738 -22.98 -5.72 54.08
C LEU A 738 -23.17 -7.16 53.60
N VAL A 739 -23.81 -8.00 54.42
CA VAL A 739 -24.05 -9.41 54.05
C VAL A 739 -24.99 -9.50 52.85
N LYS A 740 -26.00 -8.62 52.79
CA LYS A 740 -26.95 -8.52 51.68
C LYS A 740 -26.26 -8.12 50.37
N ASP A 741 -25.46 -7.06 50.39
CA ASP A 741 -24.79 -6.53 49.20
C ASP A 741 -23.69 -7.45 48.67
N VAL A 742 -22.93 -8.11 49.54
CA VAL A 742 -21.76 -8.93 49.14
C VAL A 742 -22.15 -10.37 48.77
N TYR A 743 -23.13 -10.96 49.48
CA TYR A 743 -23.47 -12.38 49.34
C TYR A 743 -24.86 -12.63 48.74
N GLY A 744 -25.70 -11.60 48.56
CA GLY A 744 -27.00 -11.72 47.90
C GLY A 744 -28.01 -12.62 48.63
N LEU A 745 -27.87 -12.79 49.95
CA LEU A 745 -28.75 -13.63 50.74
C LEU A 745 -30.00 -12.85 51.14
N GLU A 746 -31.14 -13.19 50.54
CA GLU A 746 -32.45 -12.70 50.98
C GLU A 746 -32.81 -13.19 52.40
N GLU A 747 -33.67 -12.43 53.06
CA GLU A 747 -34.26 -12.75 54.36
C GLU A 747 -34.99 -14.10 54.28
N GLU A 748 -34.40 -15.16 54.81
CA GLU A 748 -35.23 -16.22 55.40
C GLU A 748 -35.70 -15.66 56.75
N PRO A 749 -37.01 -15.41 56.94
CA PRO A 749 -37.54 -14.99 58.22
C PRO A 749 -37.30 -16.12 59.24
N TRP A 750 -36.85 -15.74 60.43
CA TRP A 750 -36.78 -16.64 61.58
C TRP A 750 -38.18 -16.99 62.09
#